data_AF-A0A7D4A7D4-F1
#
_entry.id   AF-A0A7D4A7D4-F1
#
_cell.length_a   1.000
_cell.length_b   1.000
_cell.length_c   1.000
_cell.angle_alpha   90.00
_cell.angle_beta   90.00
_cell.angle_gamma   90.00
#
_symmetry.space_group_name_H-M   'P 1'
#
loop_
_entity.id
_entity.type
_entity.pdbx_description
1 polymer ?
#
loop_
_entity_poly.entity_id
_entity_poly.type
_entity_poly.pdbx_seq_one_letter_code
_entity_poly.pdbx_strand_id
1 'polypeptide(L)'
;MTEQAPSQRAAVLRTGWAVRGKPPGSYDEYRVTGCGGPDFSAADYAHILRHFALGTPSPGRSGPGALPWITISEVRGADDGTRIGIALEDWTGEADGAGRPIAETRYLCVPYEALRAAPTSYTDLCEALATAAPPFPAEGLDLRVPVLDPARPAAAIERFGVQRVATAAALLLDGPVTITNAPDLTAQDRLAFLNAVAALLPYGWRTRFSAATWDQSGNRNVSLAFARQVRERTAELDWRTPRLPERGTAGHAYAEMLHDLFGDRGRSHAEVVAHLARYREPLTDADPAAAVRILGALDWPVTVLHAVERGDHDPGDLRELLSGGRYRELGDAAARKILYALIQECVPGDVPLLRDCWTAVAGTVDKPFRELTARVRGLAWGGAEGTAEERAAQVVPYFEVADAIGRADELLAALAAPARRGEDDGGAVVAARVVRKVVGPRSVTPDGPQWPLTLDALAGSPRVVCSLMGVLAFGENPPLQAWYERLTHHLPPSLLGLFRNLLFAPLAPVGQKQIEALAGHDPACVGDIVALAASLRRLRYVLPGFTGWLTSLEKTPPGERTLLTVRLTQAQASGPADRGALDGLLLWLGAPPHHVTGGSAADHGGYWDGFNSVWSRPMPAGRPDGRRQALASWLKAGGWAASPGGADAVVLLVRELAAGPVADGRPLSKALLAARARVPHLGSLPQYQVWWQETAQRFPELAKEPLMTVLDNLPQDASPAHVGRLCAEEMVRGVPTAQVAAMLLRGMPGLTAGTLVRIISELRPALAGLDVPDPGRHALELARTFARMDGVASPLRGQAADTAVDEIGFWLKLIDATAAPDEDSDVLIGEDTRAGLKRISDWTQRLLKASKPGRWPIGRQS
;
A
#
# COMPACT_ATOMS: atom_id res chain seq x y z
N MET A 1 -27.09 -56.19 39.94
CA MET A 1 -26.30 -56.40 38.71
C MET A 1 -25.20 -55.37 38.71
N THR A 2 -23.98 -55.82 38.95
CA THR A 2 -22.78 -55.00 39.12
C THR A 2 -22.30 -54.59 37.72
N GLU A 3 -22.49 -53.32 37.36
CA GLU A 3 -21.95 -52.73 36.14
C GLU A 3 -20.42 -52.71 36.26
N GLN A 4 -19.75 -53.54 35.47
CA GLN A 4 -18.31 -53.52 35.32
C GLN A 4 -17.90 -52.18 34.70
N ALA A 5 -17.19 -51.36 35.48
CA ALA A 5 -16.49 -50.18 34.97
C ALA A 5 -15.63 -50.57 33.75
N PRO A 6 -15.59 -49.76 32.69
CA PRO A 6 -14.79 -50.05 31.51
C PRO A 6 -13.33 -50.24 31.92
N SER A 7 -12.77 -51.41 31.62
CA SER A 7 -11.39 -51.77 31.90
C SER A 7 -10.44 -50.70 31.35
N GLN A 8 -9.93 -49.81 32.22
CA GLN A 8 -8.95 -48.80 31.86
C GLN A 8 -7.75 -49.49 31.20
N ARG A 9 -7.41 -49.08 29.98
CA ARG A 9 -6.21 -49.56 29.29
C ARG A 9 -5.00 -49.24 30.17
N ALA A 10 -4.29 -50.27 30.61
CA ALA A 10 -3.05 -50.14 31.36
C ALA A 10 -1.86 -50.34 30.41
N ALA A 11 -0.85 -49.49 30.54
CA ALA A 11 0.44 -49.64 29.88
C ALA A 11 1.45 -50.29 30.85
N VAL A 12 2.44 -50.98 30.29
CA VAL A 12 3.58 -51.47 31.06
C VAL A 12 4.78 -50.58 30.73
N LEU A 13 5.32 -49.93 31.76
CA LEU A 13 6.50 -49.06 31.65
C LEU A 13 7.69 -49.77 32.30
N ARG A 14 8.79 -49.89 31.58
CA ARG A 14 10.04 -50.38 32.15
C ARG A 14 10.83 -49.24 32.75
N THR A 15 11.16 -49.34 34.02
CA THR A 15 11.71 -48.23 34.82
C THR A 15 12.95 -48.64 35.59
N GLY A 16 13.90 -47.73 35.74
CA GLY A 16 14.96 -47.84 36.73
C GLY A 16 14.41 -47.58 38.14
N TRP A 17 15.10 -48.08 39.16
CA TRP A 17 14.70 -47.90 40.55
C TRP A 17 15.89 -47.78 41.49
N ALA A 18 15.67 -47.14 42.63
CA ALA A 18 16.61 -47.13 43.75
C ALA A 18 15.88 -47.12 45.09
N VAL A 19 16.51 -47.68 46.12
CA VAL A 19 16.08 -47.61 47.51
C VAL A 19 17.20 -46.96 48.31
N ARG A 20 16.91 -45.88 49.02
CA ARG A 20 17.82 -45.20 49.93
C ARG A 20 17.30 -45.37 51.34
N GLY A 21 18.19 -45.81 52.23
CA GLY A 21 17.84 -46.11 53.61
C GLY A 21 19.09 -46.30 54.46
N LYS A 22 18.87 -46.86 55.64
CA LYS A 22 19.93 -47.19 56.59
C LYS A 22 19.60 -48.53 57.26
N PRO A 23 20.59 -49.40 57.53
CA PRO A 23 20.33 -50.65 58.24
C PRO A 23 19.77 -50.40 59.66
N PRO A 24 18.77 -51.17 60.12
CA PRO A 24 18.29 -51.11 61.50
C PRO A 24 19.42 -51.28 62.51
N GLY A 25 19.41 -50.48 63.58
CA GLY A 25 20.45 -50.50 64.62
C GLY A 25 21.84 -49.97 64.22
N SER A 26 22.05 -49.52 62.98
CA SER A 26 23.34 -48.99 62.52
C SER A 26 23.58 -47.53 62.96
N TYR A 27 24.84 -47.10 63.04
CA TYR A 27 25.25 -45.70 63.18
C TYR A 27 25.59 -45.02 61.84
N ASP A 28 25.59 -45.75 60.73
CA ASP A 28 25.97 -45.28 59.40
C ASP A 28 25.10 -44.13 58.87
N GLU A 29 25.54 -43.46 57.81
CA GLU A 29 24.71 -42.48 57.10
C GLU A 29 23.74 -43.15 56.11
N TYR A 30 22.71 -42.41 55.68
CA TYR A 30 21.78 -42.85 54.65
C TYR A 30 22.49 -43.06 53.32
N ARG A 31 22.37 -44.26 52.75
CA ARG A 31 22.95 -44.64 51.45
C ARG A 31 21.95 -45.36 50.56
N VAL A 32 22.26 -45.48 49.28
CA VAL A 32 21.50 -46.37 48.38
C VAL A 32 21.78 -47.82 48.80
N THR A 33 20.74 -48.52 49.24
CA THR A 33 20.79 -49.91 49.73
C THR A 33 20.46 -50.91 48.63
N GLY A 34 19.78 -50.48 47.57
CA GLY A 34 19.53 -51.26 46.36
C GLY A 34 19.20 -50.37 45.17
N CYS A 35 19.55 -50.80 43.95
CA CYS A 35 19.17 -50.13 42.72
C CYS A 35 19.15 -51.11 41.55
N GLY A 36 18.47 -50.75 40.47
CA GLY A 36 18.43 -51.53 39.23
C GLY A 36 17.92 -50.71 38.03
N GLY A 37 17.91 -51.37 36.88
CA GLY A 37 17.58 -50.77 35.58
C GLY A 37 18.80 -50.27 34.79
N PRO A 38 18.61 -49.87 33.53
CA PRO A 38 19.70 -49.66 32.59
C PRO A 38 20.38 -48.28 32.66
N ASP A 39 19.73 -47.28 33.27
CA ASP A 39 20.11 -45.87 33.05
C ASP A 39 21.15 -45.30 34.03
N PHE A 40 21.19 -45.81 35.27
CA PHE A 40 21.92 -45.15 36.37
C PHE A 40 22.56 -46.16 37.31
N SER A 41 23.79 -45.85 37.75
CA SER A 41 24.48 -46.59 38.80
C SER A 41 24.00 -46.19 40.20
N ALA A 42 24.40 -46.96 41.23
CA ALA A 42 24.12 -46.61 42.63
C ALA A 42 24.67 -45.21 43.01
N ALA A 43 25.82 -44.81 42.45
CA ALA A 43 26.41 -43.50 42.69
C ALA A 43 25.60 -42.38 42.04
N ASP A 44 25.09 -42.61 40.82
CA ASP A 44 24.22 -41.66 40.12
C ASP A 44 22.91 -41.46 40.87
N TYR A 45 22.26 -42.55 41.31
CA TYR A 45 21.05 -42.44 42.14
C TYR A 45 21.32 -41.72 43.47
N ALA A 46 22.46 -41.96 44.12
CA ALA A 46 22.84 -41.22 45.32
C ALA A 46 23.09 -39.72 45.05
N HIS A 47 23.53 -39.36 43.85
CA HIS A 47 23.63 -37.97 43.41
C HIS A 47 22.25 -37.36 43.17
N ILE A 48 21.38 -38.03 42.40
CA ILE A 48 20.02 -37.60 42.07
C ILE A 48 19.20 -37.35 43.35
N LEU A 49 19.15 -38.32 44.26
CA LEU A 49 18.38 -38.21 45.50
C LEU A 49 18.89 -37.10 46.43
N ARG A 50 20.18 -36.75 46.34
CA ARG A 50 20.77 -35.62 47.06
C ARG A 50 20.45 -34.29 46.39
N HIS A 51 20.48 -34.25 45.06
CA HIS A 51 20.17 -33.07 44.26
C HIS A 51 18.75 -32.56 44.53
N PHE A 52 17.80 -33.47 44.72
CA PHE A 52 16.39 -33.18 45.04
C PHE A 52 16.02 -33.38 46.52
N ALA A 53 16.99 -33.35 47.44
CA ALA A 53 16.73 -33.55 48.87
C ALA A 53 15.87 -32.42 49.49
N LEU A 54 14.84 -32.80 50.25
CA LEU A 54 13.81 -31.89 50.79
C LEU A 54 14.06 -31.43 52.24
N GLY A 55 15.23 -31.78 52.79
CA GLY A 55 15.58 -31.55 54.20
C GLY A 55 15.40 -32.80 55.04
N THR A 56 15.38 -32.63 56.37
CA THR A 56 15.23 -33.72 57.32
C THR A 56 13.79 -33.76 57.84
N PRO A 57 13.04 -34.86 57.68
CA PRO A 57 11.67 -34.95 58.18
C PRO A 57 11.63 -34.86 59.70
N SER A 58 10.58 -34.24 60.24
CA SER A 58 10.35 -34.25 61.69
C SER A 58 9.98 -35.66 62.13
N PRO A 59 10.43 -36.13 63.32
CA PRO A 59 10.01 -37.42 63.87
C PRO A 59 8.48 -37.50 64.13
N GLY A 60 7.79 -36.36 64.18
CA GLY A 60 6.34 -36.29 64.34
C GLY A 60 5.60 -36.95 63.18
N ARG A 61 4.61 -37.79 63.50
CA ARG A 61 3.79 -38.54 62.54
C ARG A 61 2.58 -37.76 62.01
N SER A 62 2.40 -36.52 62.44
CA SER A 62 1.25 -35.68 62.08
C SER A 62 1.67 -34.24 61.80
N GLY A 63 0.81 -33.52 61.09
CA GLY A 63 1.05 -32.14 60.68
C GLY A 63 1.64 -32.02 59.27
N PRO A 64 1.80 -30.79 58.77
CA PRO A 64 1.99 -30.58 57.35
C PRO A 64 3.37 -31.02 56.84
N GLY A 65 4.39 -31.07 57.70
CA GLY A 65 5.73 -31.56 57.36
C GLY A 65 6.03 -33.00 57.74
N ALA A 66 5.03 -33.80 58.13
CA ALA A 66 5.21 -35.22 58.40
C ALA A 66 5.37 -36.01 57.08
N LEU A 67 6.08 -37.14 57.14
CA LEU A 67 6.10 -38.13 56.06
C LEU A 67 4.69 -38.74 55.86
N PRO A 68 4.33 -39.18 54.63
CA PRO A 68 5.21 -39.37 53.48
C PRO A 68 5.50 -38.10 52.68
N TRP A 69 6.73 -37.98 52.18
CA TRP A 69 7.13 -36.95 51.21
C TRP A 69 7.28 -37.57 49.82
N ILE A 70 6.82 -36.83 48.82
CA ILE A 70 6.83 -37.27 47.42
C ILE A 70 7.51 -36.21 46.59
N THR A 71 8.52 -36.62 45.83
CA THR A 71 9.29 -35.74 44.95
C THR A 71 9.18 -36.20 43.51
N ILE A 72 8.86 -35.26 42.63
CA ILE A 72 8.90 -35.40 41.18
C ILE A 72 10.17 -34.70 40.72
N SER A 73 11.00 -35.39 39.96
CA SER A 73 12.26 -34.86 39.45
C SER A 73 12.42 -35.11 37.96
N GLU A 74 13.11 -34.21 37.27
CA GLU A 74 13.65 -34.45 35.93
C GLU A 74 15.16 -34.71 36.03
N VAL A 75 15.65 -35.74 35.34
CA VAL A 75 17.09 -36.05 35.29
C VAL A 75 17.50 -36.44 33.88
N ARG A 76 18.77 -36.23 33.55
CA ARG A 76 19.36 -36.64 32.26
C ARG A 76 20.01 -38.01 32.41
N GLY A 77 19.68 -38.94 31.50
CA GLY A 77 20.32 -40.25 31.41
C GLY A 77 21.68 -40.20 30.72
N ALA A 78 22.38 -41.33 30.70
CA ALA A 78 23.68 -41.46 30.03
C ALA A 78 23.62 -41.22 28.50
N ASP A 79 22.46 -41.41 27.90
CA ASP A 79 22.16 -41.13 26.48
C ASP A 79 21.65 -39.70 26.25
N ASP A 80 21.75 -38.82 27.25
CA ASP A 80 21.25 -37.44 27.27
C ASP A 80 19.70 -37.27 27.18
N GLY A 81 18.95 -38.38 27.15
CA GLY A 81 17.49 -38.32 27.18
C GLY A 81 16.95 -37.92 28.57
N THR A 82 15.79 -37.27 28.62
CA THR A 82 15.12 -36.93 29.88
C THR A 82 14.46 -38.15 30.52
N ARG A 83 14.66 -38.34 31.82
CA ARG A 83 13.92 -39.27 32.68
C ARG A 83 13.11 -38.48 33.71
N ILE A 84 11.96 -39.04 34.04
CA ILE A 84 11.06 -38.53 35.07
C ILE A 84 11.16 -39.43 36.29
N GLY A 85 11.55 -38.84 37.40
CA GLY A 85 11.74 -39.48 38.69
C GLY A 85 10.55 -39.29 39.62
N ILE A 86 10.23 -40.33 40.40
CA ILE A 86 9.28 -40.27 41.52
C ILE A 86 9.94 -40.86 42.75
N ALA A 87 10.21 -40.03 43.76
CA ALA A 87 10.67 -40.46 45.08
C ALA A 87 9.50 -40.50 46.05
N LEU A 88 9.35 -41.60 46.79
CA LEU A 88 8.43 -41.74 47.91
C LEU A 88 9.27 -42.01 49.18
N GLU A 89 9.31 -41.04 50.07
CA GLU A 89 9.99 -41.14 51.36
C GLU A 89 8.96 -41.39 52.47
N ASP A 90 9.08 -42.51 53.18
CA ASP A 90 8.19 -42.89 54.28
C ASP A 90 8.97 -43.59 55.41
N TRP A 91 8.36 -43.70 56.58
CA TRP A 91 8.96 -44.38 57.73
C TRP A 91 8.91 -45.90 57.60
N THR A 92 10.02 -46.59 57.90
CA THR A 92 10.09 -48.06 57.83
C THR A 92 9.51 -48.78 59.06
N GLY A 93 9.23 -48.05 60.14
CA GLY A 93 8.87 -48.61 61.45
C GLY A 93 10.07 -49.02 62.30
N GLU A 94 11.28 -48.99 61.73
CA GLU A 94 12.54 -49.34 62.40
C GLU A 94 13.26 -48.11 62.98
N ALA A 95 14.26 -48.34 63.83
CA ALA A 95 15.10 -47.30 64.43
C ALA A 95 16.60 -47.54 64.20
N ASP A 96 17.38 -46.46 64.14
CA ASP A 96 18.83 -46.50 64.03
C ASP A 96 19.50 -46.83 65.38
N GLY A 97 20.84 -46.98 65.40
CA GLY A 97 21.60 -47.27 66.62
C GLY A 97 21.52 -46.19 67.71
N ALA A 98 20.97 -45.01 67.40
CA ALA A 98 20.69 -43.94 68.35
C ALA A 98 19.19 -43.84 68.73
N GLY A 99 18.37 -44.81 68.32
CA GLY A 99 16.93 -44.85 68.59
C GLY A 99 16.10 -43.87 67.76
N ARG A 100 16.67 -43.26 66.72
CA ARG A 100 15.95 -42.35 65.82
C ARG A 100 15.19 -43.16 64.76
N PRO A 101 13.93 -42.81 64.43
CA PRO A 101 13.18 -43.48 63.38
C PRO A 101 13.94 -43.45 62.03
N ILE A 102 13.87 -44.55 61.28
CA ILE A 102 14.49 -44.67 59.95
C ILE A 102 13.46 -44.38 58.86
N ALA A 103 13.78 -43.44 57.96
CA ALA A 103 13.01 -43.17 56.75
C ALA A 103 13.62 -43.93 55.57
N GLU A 104 12.79 -44.50 54.70
CA GLU A 104 13.21 -45.12 53.45
C GLU A 104 12.67 -44.29 52.28
N THR A 105 13.54 -43.99 51.33
CA THR A 105 13.14 -43.40 50.05
C THR A 105 13.16 -44.48 48.97
N ARG A 106 11.99 -44.77 48.41
CA ARG A 106 11.87 -45.56 47.17
C ARG A 106 11.82 -44.61 45.99
N TYR A 107 12.56 -44.91 44.95
CA TYR A 107 12.68 -44.05 43.78
C TYR A 107 12.42 -44.84 42.51
N LEU A 108 11.58 -44.30 41.63
CA LEU A 108 11.39 -44.73 40.26
C LEU A 108 12.02 -43.74 39.31
N CYS A 109 12.56 -44.25 38.20
CA CYS A 109 13.13 -43.47 37.12
C CYS A 109 12.58 -43.95 35.78
N VAL A 110 11.72 -43.14 35.15
CA VAL A 110 10.99 -43.51 33.93
C VAL A 110 11.54 -42.73 32.74
N PRO A 111 11.96 -43.39 31.64
CA PRO A 111 12.30 -42.69 30.41
C PRO A 111 11.12 -41.86 29.89
N TYR A 112 11.33 -40.57 29.59
CA TYR A 112 10.26 -39.71 29.10
C TYR A 112 9.66 -40.23 27.79
N GLU A 113 10.46 -40.88 26.94
CA GLU A 113 9.97 -41.48 25.69
C GLU A 113 8.90 -42.56 25.93
N ALA A 114 9.00 -43.31 27.04
CA ALA A 114 7.98 -44.27 27.43
C ALA A 114 6.68 -43.56 27.87
N LEU A 115 6.80 -42.45 28.58
CA LEU A 115 5.67 -41.59 28.99
C LEU A 115 5.04 -40.85 27.81
N ARG A 116 5.82 -40.52 26.78
CA ARG A 116 5.34 -39.93 25.53
C ARG A 116 4.52 -40.94 24.72
N ALA A 117 4.98 -42.19 24.66
CA ALA A 117 4.25 -43.28 24.00
C ALA A 117 2.95 -43.65 24.75
N ALA A 118 3.02 -43.74 26.08
CA ALA A 118 1.90 -44.05 26.96
C ALA A 118 1.77 -43.02 28.09
N PRO A 119 1.06 -41.90 27.87
CA PRO A 119 0.87 -40.87 28.88
C PRO A 119 0.22 -41.41 30.15
N THR A 120 0.70 -40.99 31.31
CA THR A 120 0.14 -41.34 32.62
C THR A 120 0.28 -40.17 33.60
N SER A 121 -0.35 -40.26 34.76
CA SER A 121 -0.32 -39.21 35.78
C SER A 121 0.77 -39.48 36.83
N TYR A 122 1.20 -38.43 37.54
CA TYR A 122 2.16 -38.59 38.65
C TYR A 122 1.55 -39.35 39.82
N THR A 123 0.23 -39.19 40.03
CA THR A 123 -0.53 -39.95 41.02
C THR A 123 -0.48 -41.45 40.70
N ASP A 124 -0.74 -41.83 39.44
CA ASP A 124 -0.71 -43.24 39.02
C ASP A 124 0.70 -43.85 39.13
N LEU A 125 1.76 -43.10 38.81
CA LEU A 125 3.14 -43.55 39.00
C LEU A 125 3.49 -43.76 40.48
N CYS A 126 3.07 -42.85 41.36
CA CYS A 126 3.31 -42.96 42.79
C CYS A 126 2.50 -44.10 43.42
N GLU A 127 1.25 -44.32 43.00
CA GLU A 127 0.42 -45.44 43.45
C GLU A 127 1.03 -46.78 43.02
N ALA A 128 1.53 -46.86 41.79
CA ALA A 128 2.23 -48.04 41.29
C ALA A 128 3.51 -48.32 42.09
N LEU A 129 4.28 -47.27 42.44
CA LEU A 129 5.45 -47.39 43.34
C LEU A 129 5.07 -47.89 44.73
N ALA A 130 4.05 -47.30 45.34
CA ALA A 130 3.62 -47.63 46.69
C ALA A 130 3.13 -49.09 46.79
N THR A 131 2.53 -49.61 45.71
CA THR A 131 2.06 -50.99 45.63
C THR A 131 3.20 -52.00 45.38
N ALA A 132 4.32 -51.56 44.80
CA ALA A 132 5.47 -52.41 44.53
C ALA A 132 6.27 -52.66 45.82
N ALA A 133 6.55 -53.95 46.12
CA ALA A 133 7.32 -54.35 47.30
C ALA A 133 8.75 -54.78 46.90
N PRO A 134 9.80 -54.31 47.62
CA PRO A 134 11.16 -54.81 47.43
C PRO A 134 11.28 -56.29 47.92
N PRO A 135 12.27 -57.06 47.43
CA PRO A 135 13.37 -56.66 46.54
C PRO A 135 12.92 -56.52 45.08
N PHE A 136 13.42 -55.48 44.41
CA PHE A 136 13.13 -55.23 43.00
C PHE A 136 14.17 -55.91 42.08
N PRO A 137 13.81 -56.24 40.82
CA PRO A 137 14.72 -56.93 39.89
C PRO A 137 15.89 -56.04 39.45
N ALA A 138 17.08 -56.63 39.27
CA ALA A 138 18.29 -55.88 38.90
C ALA A 138 18.19 -55.24 37.52
N GLU A 139 17.48 -55.89 36.59
CA GLU A 139 17.26 -55.47 35.21
C GLU A 139 16.26 -54.31 35.03
N GLY A 140 15.59 -53.88 36.11
CA GLY A 140 14.56 -52.85 36.12
C GLY A 140 13.19 -53.37 36.54
N LEU A 141 12.27 -52.43 36.83
CA LEU A 141 10.91 -52.73 37.28
C LEU A 141 9.92 -52.48 36.14
N ASP A 142 9.09 -53.48 35.84
CA ASP A 142 7.98 -53.34 34.90
C ASP A 142 6.72 -52.90 35.66
N LEU A 143 6.36 -51.62 35.53
CA LEU A 143 5.22 -51.01 36.21
C LEU A 143 4.00 -50.98 35.32
N ARG A 144 2.89 -51.54 35.83
CA ARG A 144 1.58 -51.44 35.18
C ARG A 144 0.88 -50.17 35.64
N VAL A 145 0.72 -49.21 34.75
CA VAL A 145 0.08 -47.92 35.04
C VAL A 145 -1.13 -47.67 34.13
N PRO A 146 -2.20 -47.05 34.62
CA PRO A 146 -3.27 -46.55 33.78
C PRO A 146 -2.76 -45.53 32.75
N VAL A 147 -3.34 -45.57 31.54
CA VAL A 147 -3.20 -44.45 30.60
C VAL A 147 -3.93 -43.23 31.18
N LEU A 148 -3.36 -42.04 30.98
CA LEU A 148 -3.88 -40.78 31.47
C LEU A 148 -5.34 -40.58 31.05
N ASP A 149 -6.20 -40.49 32.05
CA ASP A 149 -7.61 -40.13 31.91
C ASP A 149 -7.80 -38.64 32.23
N PRO A 150 -8.12 -37.77 31.26
CA PRO A 150 -8.33 -36.33 31.47
C PRO A 150 -9.38 -35.99 32.53
N ALA A 151 -10.35 -36.88 32.76
CA ALA A 151 -11.41 -36.65 33.76
C ALA A 151 -10.87 -36.63 35.20
N ARG A 152 -9.78 -37.38 35.50
CA ARG A 152 -9.20 -37.43 36.85
C ARG A 152 -8.53 -36.11 37.24
N PRO A 153 -7.58 -35.54 36.47
CA PRO A 153 -7.05 -34.21 36.77
C PRO A 153 -8.12 -33.12 36.72
N ALA A 154 -9.11 -33.22 35.83
CA ALA A 154 -10.25 -32.29 35.79
C ALA A 154 -11.02 -32.24 37.12
N ALA A 155 -11.36 -33.41 37.69
CA ALA A 155 -12.00 -33.48 38.99
C ALA A 155 -11.12 -32.90 40.12
N ALA A 156 -9.79 -33.05 40.03
CA ALA A 156 -8.87 -32.44 40.98
C ALA A 156 -8.81 -30.91 40.83
N ILE A 157 -8.85 -30.39 39.60
CA ILE A 157 -8.92 -28.94 39.31
C ILE A 157 -10.16 -28.33 39.97
N GLU A 158 -11.31 -28.98 39.82
CA GLU A 158 -12.58 -28.56 40.46
C GLU A 158 -12.49 -28.63 41.98
N ARG A 159 -12.01 -29.76 42.52
CA ARG A 159 -11.89 -29.99 43.97
C ARG A 159 -10.99 -28.94 44.65
N PHE A 160 -9.86 -28.59 44.05
CA PHE A 160 -8.92 -27.63 44.64
C PHE A 160 -9.21 -26.17 44.27
N GLY A 161 -10.12 -25.94 43.32
CA GLY A 161 -10.50 -24.63 42.82
C GLY A 161 -9.66 -24.18 41.63
N VAL A 162 -10.33 -23.91 40.52
CA VAL A 162 -9.75 -23.54 39.21
C VAL A 162 -8.71 -22.43 39.34
N GLN A 163 -9.03 -21.36 40.08
CA GLN A 163 -8.15 -20.22 40.26
C GLN A 163 -6.80 -20.63 40.87
N ARG A 164 -6.76 -21.53 41.86
CA ARG A 164 -5.49 -21.92 42.50
C ARG A 164 -4.62 -22.73 41.54
N VAL A 165 -5.22 -23.72 40.87
CA VAL A 165 -4.48 -24.63 39.98
C VAL A 165 -4.00 -23.89 38.73
N ALA A 166 -4.86 -23.08 38.10
CA ALA A 166 -4.50 -22.25 36.96
C ALA A 166 -3.42 -21.23 37.30
N THR A 167 -3.51 -20.59 38.48
CA THR A 167 -2.47 -19.64 38.94
C THR A 167 -1.14 -20.34 39.17
N ALA A 168 -1.11 -21.53 39.80
CA ALA A 168 0.11 -22.32 39.95
C ALA A 168 0.75 -22.66 38.59
N ALA A 169 -0.05 -23.14 37.63
CA ALA A 169 0.43 -23.47 36.29
C ALA A 169 0.99 -22.24 35.57
N ALA A 170 0.29 -21.11 35.66
CA ALA A 170 0.71 -19.84 35.10
C ALA A 170 2.01 -19.30 35.72
N LEU A 171 2.13 -19.28 37.05
CA LEU A 171 3.34 -18.85 37.74
C LEU A 171 4.56 -19.71 37.36
N LEU A 172 4.37 -21.01 37.11
CA LEU A 172 5.43 -21.92 36.66
C LEU A 172 6.00 -21.58 35.28
N LEU A 173 5.26 -20.85 34.44
CA LEU A 173 5.78 -20.34 33.18
C LEU A 173 6.77 -19.18 33.40
N ASP A 174 6.63 -18.45 34.51
CA ASP A 174 7.47 -17.30 34.85
C ASP A 174 8.64 -17.69 35.78
N GLY A 175 8.55 -18.82 36.50
CA GLY A 175 9.64 -19.35 37.31
C GLY A 175 9.19 -20.32 38.42
N PRO A 176 10.10 -20.69 39.34
CA PRO A 176 9.76 -21.58 40.45
C PRO A 176 8.73 -20.98 41.40
N VAL A 177 7.89 -21.82 41.99
CA VAL A 177 6.75 -21.46 42.83
C VAL A 177 6.82 -22.17 44.18
N THR A 178 6.46 -21.45 45.24
CA THR A 178 6.25 -22.00 46.58
C THR A 178 4.80 -21.82 46.99
N ILE A 179 4.16 -22.91 47.42
CA ILE A 179 2.79 -22.90 47.92
C ILE A 179 2.82 -22.81 49.45
N THR A 180 2.19 -21.77 49.99
CA THR A 180 2.12 -21.48 51.43
C THR A 180 0.69 -21.54 51.95
N ASN A 181 0.49 -21.50 53.27
CA ASN A 181 -0.84 -21.41 53.92
C ASN A 181 -1.83 -22.55 53.58
N ALA A 182 -1.32 -23.76 53.33
CA ALA A 182 -2.11 -24.97 53.02
C ALA A 182 -2.09 -26.04 54.17
N PRO A 183 -2.53 -25.71 55.41
CA PRO A 183 -2.32 -26.57 56.58
C PRO A 183 -3.10 -27.90 56.56
N ASP A 184 -4.24 -27.95 55.89
CA ASP A 184 -5.22 -29.06 56.00
C ASP A 184 -5.04 -30.15 54.92
N LEU A 185 -4.01 -30.06 54.09
CA LEU A 185 -3.80 -31.01 52.98
C LEU A 185 -2.94 -32.20 53.40
N THR A 186 -3.41 -33.41 53.08
CA THR A 186 -2.61 -34.63 53.17
C THR A 186 -1.52 -34.68 52.10
N ALA A 187 -0.53 -35.56 52.24
CA ALA A 187 0.48 -35.78 51.21
C ALA A 187 -0.14 -36.18 49.85
N GLN A 188 -1.22 -36.98 49.88
CA GLN A 188 -1.96 -37.38 48.68
C GLN A 188 -2.72 -36.22 48.05
N ASP A 189 -3.32 -35.34 48.86
CA ASP A 189 -3.98 -34.14 48.33
C ASP A 189 -2.98 -33.20 47.65
N ARG A 190 -1.79 -33.07 48.23
CA ARG A 190 -0.71 -32.29 47.61
C ARG A 190 -0.24 -32.90 46.32
N LEU A 191 -0.03 -34.22 46.26
CA LEU A 191 0.33 -34.89 45.00
C LEU A 191 -0.77 -34.71 43.94
N ALA A 192 -2.04 -34.87 44.32
CA ALA A 192 -3.16 -34.65 43.41
C ALA A 192 -3.21 -33.20 42.91
N PHE A 193 -2.91 -32.21 43.75
CA PHE A 193 -2.78 -30.80 43.34
C PHE A 193 -1.61 -30.60 42.37
N LEU A 194 -0.42 -31.13 42.67
CA LEU A 194 0.75 -31.04 41.79
C LEU A 194 0.45 -31.68 40.42
N ASN A 195 -0.25 -32.81 40.41
CA ASN A 195 -0.67 -33.49 39.19
C ASN A 195 -1.71 -32.68 38.41
N ALA A 196 -2.65 -32.01 39.09
CA ALA A 196 -3.61 -31.09 38.46
C ALA A 196 -2.92 -29.88 37.81
N VAL A 197 -1.91 -29.31 38.48
CA VAL A 197 -1.08 -28.23 37.92
C VAL A 197 -0.34 -28.70 36.67
N ALA A 198 0.32 -29.87 36.73
CA ALA A 198 1.01 -30.45 35.58
C ALA A 198 0.06 -30.88 34.44
N ALA A 199 -1.23 -31.05 34.71
CA ALA A 199 -2.25 -31.33 33.71
C ALA A 199 -2.79 -30.06 33.02
N LEU A 200 -2.64 -28.89 33.66
CA LEU A 200 -2.84 -27.57 33.06
C LEU A 200 -1.58 -27.01 32.39
N LEU A 201 -0.62 -27.86 32.08
CA LEU A 201 0.54 -27.54 31.25
C LEU A 201 0.62 -28.56 30.11
N PRO A 202 1.19 -28.21 28.94
CA PRO A 202 1.41 -29.18 27.87
C PRO A 202 2.14 -30.42 28.39
N TYR A 203 1.78 -31.63 27.93
CA TYR A 203 2.37 -32.86 28.48
C TYR A 203 3.91 -32.88 28.41
N GLY A 204 4.45 -32.33 27.32
CA GLY A 204 5.87 -32.02 27.08
C GLY A 204 6.59 -31.25 28.18
N TRP A 205 5.86 -30.44 28.96
CA TRP A 205 6.41 -29.63 30.04
C TRP A 205 6.99 -30.47 31.19
N ARG A 206 6.59 -31.74 31.28
CA ARG A 206 7.11 -32.69 32.26
C ARG A 206 8.64 -32.84 32.20
N THR A 207 9.27 -32.55 31.06
CA THR A 207 10.73 -32.65 30.91
C THR A 207 11.54 -31.55 31.60
N ARG A 208 10.86 -30.54 32.16
CA ARG A 208 11.44 -29.45 32.96
C ARG A 208 10.63 -29.17 34.23
N PHE A 209 9.82 -30.13 34.66
CA PHE A 209 8.94 -30.00 35.80
C PHE A 209 9.45 -30.84 36.97
N SER A 210 9.86 -30.16 38.03
CA SER A 210 10.16 -30.75 39.33
C SER A 210 9.19 -30.24 40.40
N ALA A 211 8.75 -31.13 41.28
CA ALA A 211 7.81 -30.76 42.32
C ALA A 211 7.94 -31.59 43.59
N ALA A 212 7.48 -31.05 44.73
CA ALA A 212 7.53 -31.75 46.00
C ALA A 212 6.28 -31.50 46.85
N THR A 213 5.78 -32.55 47.51
CA THR A 213 4.63 -32.43 48.44
C THR A 213 4.99 -31.75 49.75
N TRP A 214 6.28 -31.61 50.07
CA TRP A 214 6.76 -30.79 51.17
C TRP A 214 8.25 -30.47 51.02
N ASP A 215 8.66 -29.20 51.15
CA ASP A 215 10.06 -28.77 51.14
C ASP A 215 10.39 -28.03 52.45
N GLN A 216 11.37 -28.54 53.19
CA GLN A 216 11.91 -27.88 54.40
C GLN A 216 13.30 -27.27 54.18
N SER A 217 14.02 -27.66 53.13
CA SER A 217 15.40 -27.23 52.89
C SER A 217 15.50 -25.98 52.03
N GLY A 218 14.42 -25.62 51.32
CA GLY A 218 14.44 -24.53 50.35
C GLY A 218 15.17 -24.93 49.07
N ASN A 219 14.96 -26.16 48.61
CA ASN A 219 15.71 -26.74 47.50
C ASN A 219 15.40 -26.02 46.17
N ARG A 220 16.41 -25.33 45.63
CA ARG A 220 16.30 -24.55 44.39
C ARG A 220 16.07 -25.39 43.12
N ASN A 221 16.31 -26.69 43.18
CA ASN A 221 16.10 -27.61 42.05
C ASN A 221 14.64 -28.08 41.96
N VAL A 222 13.79 -27.74 42.93
CA VAL A 222 12.36 -28.06 42.92
C VAL A 222 11.56 -26.85 42.44
N SER A 223 10.91 -26.98 41.29
CA SER A 223 10.17 -25.90 40.64
C SER A 223 8.84 -25.59 41.31
N LEU A 224 8.13 -26.58 41.86
CA LEU A 224 6.88 -26.37 42.59
C LEU A 224 6.88 -27.13 43.92
N ALA A 225 6.81 -26.43 45.05
CA ALA A 225 6.79 -27.12 46.36
C ALA A 225 5.79 -26.50 47.33
N PHE A 226 5.18 -27.36 48.15
CA PHE A 226 4.54 -26.92 49.39
C PHE A 226 5.61 -26.69 50.45
N ALA A 227 5.57 -25.54 51.13
CA ALA A 227 6.51 -25.26 52.21
C ALA A 227 5.85 -24.43 53.31
N ARG A 228 6.49 -24.37 54.47
CA ARG A 228 6.02 -23.53 55.58
C ARG A 228 6.22 -22.03 55.30
N GLN A 229 7.27 -21.68 54.58
CA GLN A 229 7.63 -20.32 54.22
C GLN A 229 8.01 -20.25 52.74
N VAL A 230 7.90 -19.07 52.16
CA VAL A 230 8.32 -18.81 50.77
C VAL A 230 9.82 -19.10 50.64
N ARG A 231 10.18 -19.92 49.66
CA ARG A 231 11.58 -20.24 49.37
C ARG A 231 12.23 -19.10 48.60
N GLU A 232 13.54 -18.94 48.77
CA GLU A 232 14.29 -17.90 48.06
C GLU A 232 14.11 -18.00 46.54
N ARG A 233 13.90 -16.85 45.88
CA ARG A 233 13.78 -16.75 44.41
C ARG A 233 12.64 -17.58 43.82
N THR A 234 11.56 -17.74 44.58
CA THR A 234 10.33 -18.38 44.11
C THR A 234 9.16 -17.41 44.21
N ALA A 235 8.20 -17.49 43.30
CA ALA A 235 6.93 -16.81 43.43
C ALA A 235 6.07 -17.51 44.49
N GLU A 236 5.30 -16.74 45.27
CA GLU A 236 4.39 -17.29 46.26
C GLU A 236 3.01 -17.53 45.66
N LEU A 237 2.52 -18.77 45.79
CA LEU A 237 1.10 -19.06 45.71
C LEU A 237 0.54 -19.23 47.13
N ASP A 238 -0.08 -18.16 47.65
CA ASP A 238 -0.86 -18.28 48.90
C ASP A 238 -2.10 -19.15 48.62
N TRP A 239 -2.20 -20.29 49.30
CA TRP A 239 -3.31 -21.23 49.13
C TRP A 239 -4.68 -20.62 49.40
N ARG A 240 -4.78 -19.65 50.32
CA ARG A 240 -6.04 -19.01 50.70
C ARG A 240 -6.38 -17.84 49.78
N THR A 241 -5.38 -17.09 49.34
CA THR A 241 -5.56 -15.90 48.50
C THR A 241 -4.64 -15.92 47.28
N PRO A 242 -4.91 -16.77 46.28
CA PRO A 242 -4.07 -16.87 45.08
C PRO A 242 -4.06 -15.55 44.30
N ARG A 243 -2.88 -15.08 43.92
CA ARG A 243 -2.70 -13.85 43.12
C ARG A 243 -2.18 -14.20 41.74
N LEU A 244 -2.72 -13.54 40.72
CA LEU A 244 -2.28 -13.72 39.35
C LEU A 244 -0.82 -13.24 39.16
N PRO A 245 -0.11 -13.80 38.16
CA PRO A 245 1.20 -13.30 37.76
C PRO A 245 1.17 -11.82 37.34
N GLU A 246 2.34 -11.17 37.37
CA GLU A 246 2.50 -9.78 36.94
C GLU A 246 2.10 -9.59 35.47
N ARG A 247 1.49 -8.44 35.15
CA ARG A 247 1.06 -8.15 33.78
C ARG A 247 2.26 -8.12 32.82
N GLY A 248 2.06 -8.64 31.61
CA GLY A 248 3.08 -8.66 30.56
C GLY A 248 3.99 -9.90 30.56
N THR A 249 3.82 -10.83 31.51
CA THR A 249 4.52 -12.12 31.50
C THR A 249 3.76 -13.18 30.71
N ALA A 250 4.44 -14.27 30.33
CA ALA A 250 3.81 -15.41 29.68
C ALA A 250 2.80 -16.09 30.62
N GLY A 251 3.11 -16.17 31.92
CA GLY A 251 2.19 -16.66 32.95
C GLY A 251 0.89 -15.86 32.99
N HIS A 252 0.94 -14.53 32.94
CA HIS A 252 -0.28 -13.71 32.95
C HIS A 252 -1.19 -14.00 31.74
N ALA A 253 -0.62 -14.03 30.54
CA ALA A 253 -1.36 -14.35 29.32
C ALA A 253 -1.96 -15.78 29.38
N TYR A 254 -1.23 -16.73 29.95
CA TYR A 254 -1.71 -18.09 30.15
C TYR A 254 -2.90 -18.15 31.12
N ALA A 255 -2.82 -17.42 32.24
CA ALA A 255 -3.89 -17.37 33.23
C ALA A 255 -5.16 -16.70 32.68
N GLU A 256 -5.02 -15.59 31.95
CA GLU A 256 -6.16 -14.94 31.26
C GLU A 256 -6.82 -15.89 30.26
N MET A 257 -6.03 -16.61 29.47
CA MET A 257 -6.56 -17.56 28.49
C MET A 257 -7.26 -18.75 29.15
N LEU A 258 -6.73 -19.30 30.25
CA LEU A 258 -7.44 -20.34 31.02
C LEU A 258 -8.74 -19.81 31.61
N HIS A 259 -8.74 -18.57 32.13
CA HIS A 259 -9.94 -17.94 32.66
C HIS A 259 -11.02 -17.76 31.58
N ASP A 260 -10.64 -17.27 30.41
CA ASP A 260 -11.51 -17.10 29.24
C ASP A 260 -12.05 -18.46 28.75
N LEU A 261 -11.19 -19.49 28.65
CA LEU A 261 -11.59 -20.84 28.25
C LEU A 261 -12.62 -21.46 29.19
N PHE A 262 -12.41 -21.38 30.51
CA PHE A 262 -13.32 -21.95 31.49
C PHE A 262 -14.56 -21.09 31.75
N GLY A 263 -14.46 -19.78 31.51
CA GLY A 263 -15.54 -18.80 31.70
C GLY A 263 -16.33 -18.59 30.41
N ASP A 264 -15.97 -17.53 29.67
CA ASP A 264 -16.75 -17.02 28.53
C ASP A 264 -16.87 -18.04 27.39
N ARG A 265 -15.85 -18.88 27.17
CA ARG A 265 -15.88 -19.93 26.13
C ARG A 265 -16.51 -21.25 26.61
N GLY A 266 -16.75 -21.41 27.91
CA GLY A 266 -17.47 -22.55 28.47
C GLY A 266 -16.82 -23.92 28.24
N ARG A 267 -15.50 -23.99 28.03
CA ARG A 267 -14.77 -25.26 27.88
C ARG A 267 -14.69 -25.98 29.23
N SER A 268 -14.92 -27.29 29.20
CA SER A 268 -14.75 -28.12 30.39
C SER A 268 -13.27 -28.31 30.75
N HIS A 269 -12.99 -28.51 32.03
CA HIS A 269 -11.64 -28.81 32.51
C HIS A 269 -11.04 -30.05 31.83
N ALA A 270 -11.87 -31.07 31.57
CA ALA A 270 -11.46 -32.29 30.89
C ALA A 270 -11.06 -32.05 29.42
N GLU A 271 -11.74 -31.15 28.70
CA GLU A 271 -11.37 -30.79 27.32
C GLU A 271 -10.01 -30.09 27.29
N VAL A 272 -9.77 -29.13 28.18
CA VAL A 272 -8.48 -28.41 28.26
C VAL A 272 -7.35 -29.38 28.62
N VAL A 273 -7.54 -30.24 29.63
CA VAL A 273 -6.55 -31.26 29.99
C VAL A 273 -6.31 -32.24 28.83
N ALA A 274 -7.37 -32.69 28.15
CA ALA A 274 -7.24 -33.59 27.01
C ALA A 274 -6.48 -32.94 25.85
N HIS A 275 -6.68 -31.66 25.60
CA HIS A 275 -5.94 -30.89 24.61
C HIS A 275 -4.46 -30.81 24.96
N LEU A 276 -4.12 -30.37 26.17
CA LEU A 276 -2.73 -30.25 26.64
C LEU A 276 -2.00 -31.60 26.68
N ALA A 277 -2.72 -32.69 26.98
CA ALA A 277 -2.19 -34.06 26.97
C ALA A 277 -1.75 -34.56 25.58
N ARG A 278 -2.20 -33.92 24.49
CA ARG A 278 -1.79 -34.28 23.11
C ARG A 278 -0.40 -33.74 22.74
N TYR A 279 0.07 -32.70 23.41
CA TYR A 279 1.36 -32.06 23.11
C TYR A 279 2.47 -32.73 23.92
N ARG A 280 3.00 -33.82 23.38
CA ARG A 280 3.93 -34.73 24.08
C ARG A 280 5.40 -34.53 23.73
N GLU A 281 5.73 -33.67 22.76
CA GLU A 281 7.12 -33.33 22.44
C GLU A 281 7.81 -32.69 23.66
N PRO A 282 9.06 -33.06 23.97
CA PRO A 282 9.83 -32.43 25.05
C PRO A 282 9.86 -30.89 24.93
N LEU A 283 9.59 -30.18 26.02
CA LEU A 283 9.61 -28.70 26.07
C LEU A 283 10.74 -28.17 26.95
N THR A 284 11.83 -28.91 27.08
CA THR A 284 12.95 -28.55 27.98
C THR A 284 13.55 -27.19 27.67
N ASP A 285 13.79 -26.92 26.37
CA ASP A 285 14.42 -25.69 25.89
C ASP A 285 13.40 -24.70 25.28
N ALA A 286 12.10 -24.98 25.42
CA ALA A 286 11.06 -24.14 24.85
C ALA A 286 10.86 -22.86 25.67
N ASP A 287 10.68 -21.74 24.97
CA ASP A 287 10.20 -20.48 25.54
C ASP A 287 8.81 -20.68 26.20
N PRO A 288 8.58 -20.17 27.43
CA PRO A 288 7.28 -20.19 28.09
C PRO A 288 6.07 -19.78 27.23
N ALA A 289 6.26 -18.87 26.26
CA ALA A 289 5.18 -18.50 25.35
C ALA A 289 4.68 -19.66 24.46
N ALA A 290 5.46 -20.74 24.33
CA ALA A 290 5.01 -21.97 23.66
C ALA A 290 3.78 -22.58 24.34
N ALA A 291 3.70 -22.54 25.68
CA ALA A 291 2.54 -23.05 26.40
C ALA A 291 1.28 -22.23 26.06
N VAL A 292 1.40 -20.90 26.00
CA VAL A 292 0.31 -19.99 25.61
C VAL A 292 -0.18 -20.29 24.19
N ARG A 293 0.72 -20.47 23.23
CA ARG A 293 0.36 -20.86 21.85
C ARG A 293 -0.35 -22.21 21.80
N ILE A 294 0.16 -23.19 22.53
CA ILE A 294 -0.44 -24.53 22.60
C ILE A 294 -1.85 -24.44 23.18
N LEU A 295 -2.06 -23.72 24.28
CA LEU A 295 -3.39 -23.55 24.87
C LEU A 295 -4.34 -22.81 23.90
N GLY A 296 -3.85 -21.75 23.27
CA GLY A 296 -4.65 -20.93 22.34
C GLY A 296 -5.10 -21.69 21.08
N ALA A 297 -4.36 -22.73 20.68
CA ALA A 297 -4.73 -23.58 19.55
C ALA A 297 -6.06 -24.33 19.73
N LEU A 298 -6.50 -24.54 20.99
CA LEU A 298 -7.75 -25.22 21.32
C LEU A 298 -8.95 -24.54 20.65
N ASP A 299 -9.07 -23.22 20.84
CA ASP A 299 -10.20 -22.41 20.37
C ASP A 299 -9.79 -21.34 19.37
N TRP A 300 -8.68 -21.54 18.67
CA TRP A 300 -8.19 -20.62 17.65
C TRP A 300 -9.28 -20.22 16.63
N PRO A 301 -10.15 -21.12 16.11
CA PRO A 301 -11.26 -20.71 15.24
C PRO A 301 -12.18 -19.66 15.86
N VAL A 302 -12.49 -19.79 17.15
CA VAL A 302 -13.39 -18.85 17.87
C VAL A 302 -12.70 -17.50 18.06
N THR A 303 -11.39 -17.52 18.34
CA THR A 303 -10.58 -16.30 18.39
C THR A 303 -10.61 -15.54 17.06
N VAL A 304 -10.45 -16.23 15.93
CA VAL A 304 -10.55 -15.64 14.59
C VAL A 304 -11.96 -15.09 14.33
N LEU A 305 -13.01 -15.82 14.73
CA LEU A 305 -14.39 -15.34 14.62
C LEU A 305 -14.62 -14.04 15.39
N HIS A 306 -14.17 -13.96 16.65
CA HIS A 306 -14.29 -12.73 17.44
C HIS A 306 -13.50 -11.57 16.84
N ALA A 307 -12.36 -11.84 16.20
CA ALA A 307 -11.61 -10.80 15.48
C ALA A 307 -12.39 -10.28 14.26
N VAL A 308 -13.02 -11.18 13.50
CA VAL A 308 -13.92 -10.81 12.39
C VAL A 308 -15.10 -9.98 12.88
N GLU A 309 -15.71 -10.35 14.01
CA GLU A 309 -16.85 -9.62 14.57
C GLU A 309 -16.48 -8.22 15.06
N ARG A 310 -15.24 -8.02 15.51
CA ARG A 310 -14.70 -6.70 15.89
C ARG A 310 -14.15 -5.90 14.71
N GLY A 311 -13.94 -6.54 13.56
CA GLY A 311 -13.34 -5.94 12.37
C GLY A 311 -11.83 -5.74 12.47
N ASP A 312 -11.15 -6.50 13.34
CA ASP A 312 -9.70 -6.45 13.56
C ASP A 312 -8.99 -7.76 13.18
N HIS A 313 -9.58 -8.53 12.26
CA HIS A 313 -9.03 -9.80 11.79
C HIS A 313 -7.78 -9.63 10.90
N ASP A 314 -6.88 -10.62 10.97
CA ASP A 314 -5.81 -10.81 9.99
C ASP A 314 -6.36 -11.65 8.80
N PRO A 315 -6.26 -11.17 7.54
CA PRO A 315 -6.59 -11.98 6.38
C PRO A 315 -5.83 -13.32 6.29
N GLY A 316 -4.61 -13.40 6.85
CA GLY A 316 -3.85 -14.64 6.96
C GLY A 316 -4.57 -15.71 7.77
N ASP A 317 -5.12 -15.33 8.93
CA ASP A 317 -5.88 -16.22 9.81
C ASP A 317 -7.14 -16.77 9.11
N LEU A 318 -7.84 -15.94 8.34
CA LEU A 318 -9.01 -16.38 7.57
C LEU A 318 -8.64 -17.47 6.56
N ARG A 319 -7.52 -17.28 5.86
CA ARG A 319 -7.02 -18.25 4.86
C ARG A 319 -6.62 -19.55 5.53
N GLU A 320 -5.88 -19.49 6.62
CA GLU A 320 -5.49 -20.69 7.39
C GLU A 320 -6.73 -21.43 7.93
N LEU A 321 -7.73 -20.70 8.42
CA LEU A 321 -8.93 -21.27 9.01
C LEU A 321 -9.79 -21.99 7.97
N LEU A 322 -9.93 -21.38 6.78
CA LEU A 322 -10.69 -21.93 5.66
C LEU A 322 -9.94 -23.09 4.99
N SER A 323 -8.66 -22.92 4.68
CA SER A 323 -7.84 -23.96 4.04
C SER A 323 -7.61 -25.18 4.93
N GLY A 324 -7.42 -24.97 6.24
CA GLY A 324 -7.27 -26.04 7.23
C GLY A 324 -8.59 -26.76 7.57
N GLY A 325 -9.74 -26.29 7.09
CA GLY A 325 -11.04 -26.92 7.33
C GLY A 325 -11.60 -26.73 8.74
N ARG A 326 -10.89 -26.01 9.62
CA ARG A 326 -11.26 -25.79 11.03
C ARG A 326 -12.44 -24.84 11.21
N TYR A 327 -12.84 -24.11 10.17
CA TYR A 327 -14.10 -23.33 10.17
C TYR A 327 -15.34 -24.18 10.50
N ARG A 328 -15.30 -25.50 10.27
CA ARG A 328 -16.38 -26.43 10.60
C ARG A 328 -16.63 -26.55 12.10
N GLU A 329 -15.64 -26.20 12.92
CA GLU A 329 -15.75 -26.18 14.39
C GLU A 329 -16.68 -25.05 14.88
N LEU A 330 -16.92 -24.02 14.06
CA LEU A 330 -17.69 -22.82 14.42
C LEU A 330 -19.20 -22.93 14.15
N GLY A 331 -19.63 -23.95 13.41
CA GLY A 331 -20.97 -24.06 12.87
C GLY A 331 -21.26 -23.10 11.70
N ASP A 332 -22.34 -23.39 10.96
CA ASP A 332 -22.61 -22.78 9.64
C ASP A 332 -22.78 -21.26 9.67
N ALA A 333 -23.37 -20.70 10.73
CA ALA A 333 -23.59 -19.25 10.84
C ALA A 333 -22.27 -18.48 10.98
N ALA A 334 -21.35 -18.98 11.81
CA ALA A 334 -20.06 -18.37 12.05
C ALA A 334 -19.09 -18.63 10.89
N ALA A 335 -19.07 -19.84 10.32
CA ALA A 335 -18.30 -20.13 9.12
C ALA A 335 -18.68 -19.18 7.96
N ARG A 336 -19.97 -18.85 7.80
CA ARG A 336 -20.41 -17.84 6.83
C ARG A 336 -19.85 -16.45 7.11
N LYS A 337 -19.76 -16.01 8.38
CA LYS A 337 -19.13 -14.73 8.74
C LYS A 337 -17.66 -14.69 8.31
N ILE A 338 -16.92 -15.78 8.53
CA ILE A 338 -15.53 -15.92 8.07
C ILE A 338 -15.43 -15.80 6.54
N LEU A 339 -16.31 -16.50 5.81
CA LEU A 339 -16.35 -16.41 4.35
C LEU A 339 -16.70 -15.00 3.87
N TYR A 340 -17.64 -14.32 4.52
CA TYR A 340 -17.95 -12.92 4.19
C TYR A 340 -16.73 -12.03 4.36
N ALA A 341 -16.00 -12.16 5.47
CA ALA A 341 -14.79 -11.38 5.71
C ALA A 341 -13.77 -11.61 4.58
N LEU A 342 -13.54 -12.85 4.15
CA LEU A 342 -12.66 -13.14 3.01
C LEU A 342 -13.16 -12.52 1.70
N ILE A 343 -14.48 -12.53 1.44
CA ILE A 343 -15.08 -11.87 0.27
C ILE A 343 -14.85 -10.34 0.33
N GLN A 344 -14.87 -9.72 1.52
CA GLN A 344 -14.59 -8.29 1.68
C GLN A 344 -13.16 -7.92 1.26
N GLU A 345 -12.19 -8.81 1.50
CA GLU A 345 -10.78 -8.59 1.10
C GLU A 345 -10.63 -8.51 -0.43
N CYS A 346 -11.46 -9.27 -1.17
CA CYS A 346 -11.55 -9.24 -2.64
C CYS A 346 -10.18 -9.32 -3.33
N VAL A 347 -9.33 -10.25 -2.88
CA VAL A 347 -8.01 -10.52 -3.48
C VAL A 347 -8.11 -11.66 -4.50
N PRO A 348 -7.64 -11.50 -5.75
CA PRO A 348 -7.76 -12.55 -6.77
C PRO A 348 -7.09 -13.87 -6.40
N GLY A 349 -6.03 -13.84 -5.59
CA GLY A 349 -5.34 -15.03 -5.09
C GLY A 349 -6.21 -15.94 -4.21
N ASP A 350 -7.31 -15.41 -3.65
CA ASP A 350 -8.21 -16.16 -2.77
C ASP A 350 -9.32 -16.90 -3.53
N VAL A 351 -9.39 -16.74 -4.86
CA VAL A 351 -10.41 -17.38 -5.72
C VAL A 351 -10.45 -18.91 -5.60
N PRO A 352 -9.31 -19.65 -5.65
CA PRO A 352 -9.34 -21.10 -5.47
C PRO A 352 -9.93 -21.51 -4.11
N LEU A 353 -9.58 -20.79 -3.04
CA LEU A 353 -10.08 -21.04 -1.70
C LEU A 353 -11.59 -20.75 -1.59
N LEU A 354 -12.04 -19.64 -2.16
CA LEU A 354 -13.46 -19.28 -2.21
C LEU A 354 -14.27 -20.35 -2.95
N ARG A 355 -13.78 -20.82 -4.10
CA ARG A 355 -14.43 -21.88 -4.89
C ARG A 355 -14.56 -23.18 -4.09
N ASP A 356 -13.47 -23.60 -3.45
CA ASP A 356 -13.41 -24.89 -2.76
C ASP A 356 -14.26 -24.89 -1.47
N CYS A 357 -14.39 -23.74 -0.81
CA CYS A 357 -15.18 -23.61 0.43
C CYS A 357 -16.65 -23.20 0.19
N TRP A 358 -17.02 -22.71 -1.01
CA TRP A 358 -18.33 -22.08 -1.24
C TRP A 358 -19.50 -23.00 -0.87
N THR A 359 -19.54 -24.20 -1.45
CA THR A 359 -20.64 -25.16 -1.25
C THR A 359 -20.76 -25.57 0.22
N ALA A 360 -19.63 -25.74 0.91
CA ALA A 360 -19.60 -26.15 2.31
C ALA A 360 -20.02 -25.04 3.28
N VAL A 361 -19.78 -23.77 2.93
CA VAL A 361 -19.98 -22.63 3.85
C VAL A 361 -21.17 -21.76 3.45
N ALA A 362 -21.20 -21.27 2.21
CA ALA A 362 -22.29 -20.43 1.71
C ALA A 362 -23.55 -21.25 1.36
N GLY A 363 -23.36 -22.49 0.90
CA GLY A 363 -24.46 -23.31 0.38
C GLY A 363 -25.19 -22.62 -0.78
N THR A 364 -26.53 -22.65 -0.75
CA THR A 364 -27.40 -22.00 -1.74
C THR A 364 -27.86 -20.59 -1.33
N VAL A 365 -27.26 -19.99 -0.31
CA VAL A 365 -27.68 -18.70 0.21
C VAL A 365 -27.29 -17.57 -0.77
N ASP A 366 -28.23 -16.67 -1.07
CA ASP A 366 -28.01 -15.56 -2.00
C ASP A 366 -27.08 -14.47 -1.49
N LYS A 367 -27.08 -14.23 -0.18
CA LYS A 367 -26.39 -13.08 0.42
C LYS A 367 -24.87 -13.09 0.20
N PRO A 368 -24.11 -14.20 0.34
CA PRO A 368 -22.69 -14.25 -0.01
C PRO A 368 -22.42 -13.92 -1.48
N PHE A 369 -23.27 -14.39 -2.39
CA PHE A 369 -23.10 -14.12 -3.81
C PHE A 369 -23.35 -12.65 -4.16
N ARG A 370 -24.38 -12.02 -3.56
CA ARG A 370 -24.64 -10.59 -3.75
C ARG A 370 -23.47 -9.74 -3.25
N GLU A 371 -22.86 -10.13 -2.14
CA GLU A 371 -21.70 -9.44 -1.58
C GLU A 371 -20.47 -9.57 -2.48
N LEU A 372 -20.19 -10.80 -2.96
CA LEU A 372 -19.14 -11.04 -3.94
C LEU A 372 -19.36 -10.18 -5.20
N THR A 373 -20.59 -10.17 -5.71
CA THR A 373 -20.97 -9.38 -6.89
C THR A 373 -20.74 -7.89 -6.67
N ALA A 374 -21.12 -7.36 -5.49
CA ALA A 374 -20.91 -5.96 -5.14
C ALA A 374 -19.43 -5.60 -5.07
N ARG A 375 -18.60 -6.47 -4.47
CA ARG A 375 -17.14 -6.27 -4.35
C ARG A 375 -16.43 -6.36 -5.69
N VAL A 376 -16.74 -7.37 -6.50
CA VAL A 376 -16.20 -7.53 -7.86
C VAL A 376 -16.61 -6.37 -8.76
N ARG A 377 -17.85 -5.87 -8.64
CA ARG A 377 -18.27 -4.64 -9.32
C ARG A 377 -17.48 -3.42 -8.84
N GLY A 378 -17.24 -3.30 -7.53
CA GLY A 378 -16.40 -2.26 -6.95
C GLY A 378 -14.98 -2.23 -7.51
N LEU A 379 -14.38 -3.40 -7.78
CA LEU A 379 -13.07 -3.47 -8.47
C LEU A 379 -13.15 -3.01 -9.93
N ALA A 380 -14.19 -3.40 -10.65
CA ALA A 380 -14.35 -3.04 -12.06
C ALA A 380 -14.68 -1.55 -12.26
N TRP A 381 -15.57 -1.01 -11.44
CA TRP A 381 -16.17 0.32 -11.58
C TRP A 381 -15.64 1.35 -10.58
N GLY A 382 -14.78 0.94 -9.64
CA GLY A 382 -14.07 1.87 -8.75
C GLY A 382 -13.00 2.64 -9.51
N GLY A 383 -12.79 3.91 -9.15
CA GLY A 383 -11.73 4.77 -9.68
C GLY A 383 -10.31 4.40 -9.22
N ALA A 384 -10.05 3.11 -9.02
CA ALA A 384 -8.79 2.60 -8.50
C ALA A 384 -7.63 2.83 -9.48
N GLU A 385 -6.42 2.95 -8.93
CA GLU A 385 -5.18 3.04 -9.71
C GLU A 385 -4.98 1.79 -10.60
N GLY A 386 -4.45 2.01 -11.80
CA GLY A 386 -4.17 0.94 -12.76
C GLY A 386 -4.94 1.07 -14.07
N THR A 387 -4.44 0.38 -15.09
CA THR A 387 -5.04 0.34 -16.42
C THR A 387 -6.34 -0.47 -16.41
N ALA A 388 -7.20 -0.27 -17.41
CA ALA A 388 -8.39 -1.11 -17.59
C ALA A 388 -8.05 -2.59 -17.83
N GLU A 389 -6.81 -2.90 -18.23
CA GLU A 389 -6.32 -4.27 -18.41
C GLU A 389 -6.08 -4.96 -17.08
N GLU A 390 -5.32 -4.32 -16.19
CA GLU A 390 -4.96 -4.86 -14.89
C GLU A 390 -6.22 -5.05 -14.03
N ARG A 391 -7.15 -4.07 -14.04
CA ARG A 391 -8.44 -4.21 -13.37
C ARG A 391 -9.27 -5.37 -13.91
N ALA A 392 -9.34 -5.53 -15.24
CA ALA A 392 -10.04 -6.67 -15.83
C ALA A 392 -9.39 -8.01 -15.44
N ALA A 393 -8.05 -8.08 -15.41
CA ALA A 393 -7.31 -9.28 -15.00
C ALA A 393 -7.56 -9.66 -13.53
N GLN A 394 -7.81 -8.70 -12.64
CA GLN A 394 -8.19 -8.96 -11.25
C GLN A 394 -9.63 -9.47 -11.12
N VAL A 395 -10.54 -9.01 -11.99
CA VAL A 395 -11.97 -9.37 -11.94
C VAL A 395 -12.24 -10.76 -12.54
N VAL A 396 -11.55 -11.13 -13.63
CA VAL A 396 -11.79 -12.37 -14.37
C VAL A 396 -11.74 -13.64 -13.51
N PRO A 397 -10.78 -13.84 -12.58
CA PRO A 397 -10.71 -15.02 -11.74
C PRO A 397 -12.00 -15.32 -10.94
N TYR A 398 -12.76 -14.31 -10.53
CA TYR A 398 -14.01 -14.51 -9.77
C TYR A 398 -15.11 -15.22 -10.56
N PHE A 399 -15.00 -15.27 -11.89
CA PHE A 399 -15.89 -16.06 -12.71
C PHE A 399 -15.70 -17.56 -12.53
N GLU A 400 -14.54 -18.02 -12.04
CA GLU A 400 -14.38 -19.44 -11.66
C GLU A 400 -15.27 -19.82 -10.48
N VAL A 401 -15.41 -18.93 -9.48
CA VAL A 401 -16.34 -19.13 -8.36
C VAL A 401 -17.78 -19.08 -8.84
N ALA A 402 -18.12 -18.07 -9.65
CA ALA A 402 -19.48 -17.89 -10.14
C ALA A 402 -19.93 -19.03 -11.08
N ASP A 403 -19.04 -19.55 -11.93
CA ASP A 403 -19.29 -20.68 -12.81
C ASP A 403 -19.49 -21.98 -12.02
N ALA A 404 -18.63 -22.24 -11.02
CA ALA A 404 -18.75 -23.41 -10.14
C ALA A 404 -20.10 -23.48 -9.38
N ILE A 405 -20.75 -22.34 -9.14
CA ILE A 405 -22.06 -22.25 -8.48
C ILE A 405 -23.22 -21.99 -9.46
N GLY A 406 -22.96 -21.97 -10.77
CA GLY A 406 -23.98 -21.79 -11.81
C GLY A 406 -24.55 -20.37 -11.93
N ARG A 407 -23.84 -19.33 -11.47
CA ARG A 407 -24.28 -17.93 -11.44
C ARG A 407 -23.36 -16.97 -12.21
N ALA A 408 -22.57 -17.48 -13.15
CA ALA A 408 -21.67 -16.68 -13.97
C ALA A 408 -22.41 -15.57 -14.76
N ASP A 409 -23.58 -15.86 -15.33
CA ASP A 409 -24.37 -14.87 -16.09
C ASP A 409 -24.90 -13.75 -15.19
N GLU A 410 -25.32 -14.06 -13.95
CA GLU A 410 -25.74 -13.04 -12.99
C GLU A 410 -24.61 -12.09 -12.61
N LEU A 411 -23.40 -12.62 -12.38
CA LEU A 411 -22.22 -11.81 -12.09
C LEU A 411 -21.85 -10.93 -13.29
N LEU A 412 -21.85 -11.50 -14.50
CA LEU A 412 -21.50 -10.77 -15.71
C LEU A 412 -22.52 -9.69 -16.04
N ALA A 413 -23.81 -9.98 -15.89
CA ALA A 413 -24.90 -9.03 -16.02
C ALA A 413 -24.76 -7.88 -15.01
N ALA A 414 -24.44 -8.20 -13.76
CA ALA A 414 -24.20 -7.19 -12.74
C ALA A 414 -22.99 -6.30 -13.03
N LEU A 415 -21.97 -6.79 -13.76
CA LEU A 415 -20.86 -5.96 -14.25
C LEU A 415 -21.23 -5.15 -15.49
N ALA A 416 -22.02 -5.72 -16.39
CA ALA A 416 -22.47 -5.08 -17.62
C ALA A 416 -23.59 -4.05 -17.40
N ALA A 417 -24.23 -4.04 -16.22
CA ALA A 417 -25.28 -3.10 -15.87
C ALA A 417 -24.79 -1.65 -15.80
N PRO A 418 -25.69 -0.65 -15.99
CA PRO A 418 -25.33 0.76 -16.12
C PRO A 418 -24.57 1.28 -14.92
N ALA A 419 -23.73 2.29 -15.14
CA ALA A 419 -22.97 2.95 -14.07
C ALA A 419 -23.91 3.47 -12.96
N ARG A 420 -23.54 3.20 -11.71
CA ARG A 420 -24.22 3.72 -10.53
C ARG A 420 -23.60 5.06 -10.12
N ARG A 421 -24.33 5.82 -9.31
CA ARG A 421 -23.84 7.11 -8.79
C ARG A 421 -22.53 6.90 -8.01
N GLY A 422 -21.46 7.56 -8.44
CA GLY A 422 -20.13 7.51 -7.80
C GLY A 422 -19.16 6.51 -8.42
N GLU A 423 -19.56 5.76 -9.43
CA GLU A 423 -18.66 4.88 -10.21
C GLU A 423 -17.91 5.66 -11.29
N ASP A 424 -16.72 5.15 -11.66
CA ASP A 424 -15.83 5.73 -12.66
C ASP A 424 -16.28 5.38 -14.09
N ASP A 425 -16.21 6.35 -15.01
CA ASP A 425 -16.51 6.17 -16.43
C ASP A 425 -15.59 5.12 -17.09
N GLY A 426 -14.37 4.94 -16.57
CA GLY A 426 -13.44 3.88 -16.99
C GLY A 426 -13.93 2.47 -16.72
N GLY A 427 -14.90 2.29 -15.80
CA GLY A 427 -15.48 0.99 -15.46
C GLY A 427 -16.19 0.31 -16.65
N ALA A 428 -16.75 1.09 -17.57
CA ALA A 428 -17.39 0.54 -18.78
C ALA A 428 -16.38 -0.21 -19.68
N VAL A 429 -15.13 0.27 -19.74
CA VAL A 429 -14.06 -0.39 -20.50
C VAL A 429 -13.60 -1.68 -19.81
N VAL A 430 -13.52 -1.67 -18.48
CA VAL A 430 -13.20 -2.88 -17.69
C VAL A 430 -14.29 -3.94 -17.88
N ALA A 431 -15.56 -3.56 -17.70
CA ALA A 431 -16.71 -4.45 -17.91
C ALA A 431 -16.72 -5.03 -19.33
N ALA A 432 -16.49 -4.21 -20.37
CA ALA A 432 -16.38 -4.67 -21.75
C ALA A 432 -15.26 -5.70 -21.98
N ARG A 433 -14.08 -5.49 -21.37
CA ARG A 433 -12.95 -6.43 -21.45
C ARG A 433 -13.29 -7.76 -20.76
N VAL A 434 -13.93 -7.70 -19.60
CA VAL A 434 -14.40 -8.88 -18.85
C VAL A 434 -15.45 -9.64 -19.67
N VAL A 435 -16.46 -8.96 -20.23
CA VAL A 435 -17.48 -9.57 -21.12
C VAL A 435 -16.82 -10.28 -22.31
N ARG A 436 -15.88 -9.62 -23.01
CA ARG A 436 -15.14 -10.26 -24.10
C ARG A 436 -14.41 -11.53 -23.64
N LYS A 437 -13.76 -11.48 -22.47
CA LYS A 437 -12.93 -12.58 -21.96
C LYS A 437 -13.76 -13.77 -21.46
N VAL A 438 -14.85 -13.51 -20.71
CA VAL A 438 -15.69 -14.53 -20.07
C VAL A 438 -16.61 -15.21 -21.08
N VAL A 439 -17.31 -14.45 -21.92
CA VAL A 439 -18.16 -15.05 -22.97
C VAL A 439 -17.27 -15.78 -23.98
N GLY A 440 -16.13 -15.21 -24.35
CA GLY A 440 -15.19 -15.82 -25.28
C GLY A 440 -15.76 -16.04 -26.69
N PRO A 441 -14.97 -16.55 -27.65
CA PRO A 441 -15.40 -16.70 -29.04
C PRO A 441 -16.38 -17.86 -29.27
N ARG A 442 -16.30 -18.94 -28.46
CA ARG A 442 -17.17 -20.12 -28.58
C ARG A 442 -18.59 -19.90 -28.09
N SER A 443 -18.82 -18.97 -27.16
CA SER A 443 -20.17 -18.75 -26.62
C SER A 443 -21.03 -17.80 -27.47
N VAL A 444 -20.47 -17.24 -28.53
CA VAL A 444 -21.16 -16.28 -29.42
C VAL A 444 -21.81 -16.98 -30.60
N THR A 445 -21.45 -18.25 -30.86
CA THR A 445 -22.13 -19.09 -31.84
C THR A 445 -23.56 -19.45 -31.37
N PRO A 446 -24.46 -19.83 -32.29
CA PRO A 446 -25.81 -20.27 -31.93
C PRO A 446 -25.85 -21.43 -30.93
N ASP A 447 -24.84 -22.31 -30.97
CA ASP A 447 -24.72 -23.50 -30.11
C ASP A 447 -23.96 -23.24 -28.78
N GLY A 448 -23.48 -22.02 -28.57
CA GLY A 448 -22.70 -21.65 -27.39
C GLY A 448 -23.57 -21.39 -26.14
N PRO A 449 -22.96 -21.33 -24.94
CA PRO A 449 -23.66 -20.93 -23.72
C PRO A 449 -24.47 -19.65 -23.90
N GLN A 450 -25.70 -19.65 -23.41
CA GLN A 450 -26.57 -18.48 -23.47
C GLN A 450 -26.32 -17.58 -22.25
N TRP A 451 -26.22 -16.28 -22.50
CA TRP A 451 -25.97 -15.24 -21.50
C TRP A 451 -27.13 -14.23 -21.46
N PRO A 452 -28.38 -14.69 -21.26
CA PRO A 452 -29.56 -13.85 -21.41
C PRO A 452 -29.54 -12.64 -20.48
N LEU A 453 -29.15 -12.81 -19.20
CA LEU A 453 -29.12 -11.69 -18.24
C LEU A 453 -28.07 -10.67 -18.64
N THR A 454 -26.90 -11.11 -19.11
CA THR A 454 -25.85 -10.22 -19.59
C THR A 454 -26.29 -9.45 -20.82
N LEU A 455 -26.95 -10.12 -21.78
CA LEU A 455 -27.42 -9.48 -23.00
C LEU A 455 -28.51 -8.43 -22.70
N ASP A 456 -29.43 -8.73 -21.79
CA ASP A 456 -30.44 -7.78 -21.31
C ASP A 456 -29.78 -6.59 -20.58
N ALA A 457 -28.77 -6.85 -19.74
CA ALA A 457 -28.01 -5.78 -19.07
C ALA A 457 -27.25 -4.88 -20.05
N LEU A 458 -26.68 -5.45 -21.12
CA LEU A 458 -26.04 -4.68 -22.19
C LEU A 458 -27.03 -3.79 -22.95
N ALA A 459 -28.29 -4.23 -23.12
CA ALA A 459 -29.34 -3.40 -23.72
C ALA A 459 -29.64 -2.15 -22.90
N GLY A 460 -29.52 -2.24 -21.57
CA GLY A 460 -29.61 -1.08 -20.67
C GLY A 460 -28.34 -0.22 -20.60
N SER A 461 -27.21 -0.68 -21.15
CA SER A 461 -25.87 -0.09 -20.94
C SER A 461 -25.15 0.31 -22.23
N PRO A 462 -25.57 1.39 -22.92
CA PRO A 462 -24.96 1.86 -24.15
C PRO A 462 -23.43 2.04 -24.07
N ARG A 463 -22.91 2.50 -22.93
CA ARG A 463 -21.47 2.69 -22.70
C ARG A 463 -20.65 1.42 -22.71
N VAL A 464 -21.15 0.37 -22.05
CA VAL A 464 -20.48 -0.93 -22.02
C VAL A 464 -20.50 -1.53 -23.41
N VAL A 465 -21.59 -1.37 -24.17
CA VAL A 465 -21.68 -1.78 -25.57
C VAL A 465 -20.67 -1.04 -26.44
N CYS A 466 -20.58 0.28 -26.37
CA CYS A 466 -19.62 1.05 -27.16
C CYS A 466 -18.17 0.66 -26.83
N SER A 467 -17.87 0.49 -25.54
CA SER A 467 -16.56 0.01 -25.08
C SER A 467 -16.27 -1.41 -25.57
N LEU A 468 -17.25 -2.31 -25.53
CA LEU A 468 -17.15 -3.69 -26.02
C LEU A 468 -16.84 -3.72 -27.52
N MET A 469 -17.56 -2.96 -28.33
CA MET A 469 -17.29 -2.85 -29.76
C MET A 469 -15.88 -2.32 -30.04
N GLY A 470 -15.41 -1.36 -29.26
CA GLY A 470 -14.02 -0.87 -29.34
C GLY A 470 -13.00 -1.96 -29.00
N VAL A 471 -13.21 -2.68 -27.90
CA VAL A 471 -12.34 -3.78 -27.44
C VAL A 471 -12.35 -4.96 -28.41
N LEU A 472 -13.46 -5.22 -29.11
CA LEU A 472 -13.57 -6.25 -30.15
C LEU A 472 -12.85 -5.85 -31.44
N ALA A 473 -12.86 -4.57 -31.80
CA ALA A 473 -12.24 -4.07 -33.03
C ALA A 473 -10.70 -4.21 -33.06
N PHE A 474 -10.04 -4.23 -31.89
CA PHE A 474 -8.58 -4.33 -31.76
C PHE A 474 -8.08 -5.66 -31.19
N GLY A 475 -8.95 -6.66 -31.02
CA GLY A 475 -8.56 -7.97 -30.47
C GLY A 475 -7.88 -8.89 -31.49
N GLU A 476 -6.89 -9.69 -31.05
CA GLU A 476 -6.10 -10.58 -31.92
C GLU A 476 -6.89 -11.75 -32.54
N ASN A 477 -8.05 -12.14 -32.00
CA ASN A 477 -8.98 -13.09 -32.62
C ASN A 477 -10.30 -13.25 -31.82
N PRO A 478 -11.31 -12.40 -32.06
CA PRO A 478 -12.70 -12.80 -31.88
C PRO A 478 -13.48 -12.73 -33.21
N PRO A 479 -14.57 -13.51 -33.37
CA PRO A 479 -15.46 -13.35 -34.50
C PRO A 479 -16.26 -12.04 -34.32
N LEU A 480 -15.64 -10.89 -34.59
CA LEU A 480 -16.26 -9.55 -34.51
C LEU A 480 -17.62 -9.55 -35.21
N GLN A 481 -17.71 -10.25 -36.34
CA GLN A 481 -18.95 -10.49 -37.09
C GLN A 481 -20.01 -11.23 -36.25
N ALA A 482 -19.67 -12.36 -35.61
CA ALA A 482 -20.61 -13.13 -34.80
C ALA A 482 -21.07 -12.34 -33.56
N TRP A 483 -20.17 -11.58 -32.93
CA TRP A 483 -20.54 -10.68 -31.82
C TRP A 483 -21.53 -9.62 -32.30
N TYR A 484 -21.24 -9.00 -33.44
CA TYR A 484 -22.12 -8.00 -34.03
C TYR A 484 -23.51 -8.58 -34.34
N GLU A 485 -23.57 -9.73 -35.03
CA GLU A 485 -24.81 -10.43 -35.35
C GLU A 485 -25.62 -10.77 -34.09
N ARG A 486 -24.98 -11.35 -33.07
CA ARG A 486 -25.64 -11.65 -31.80
C ARG A 486 -26.18 -10.40 -31.13
N LEU A 487 -25.39 -9.33 -31.04
CA LEU A 487 -25.84 -8.08 -30.45
C LEU A 487 -26.96 -7.41 -31.27
N THR A 488 -27.00 -7.55 -32.59
CA THR A 488 -28.10 -6.99 -33.41
C THR A 488 -29.45 -7.63 -33.16
N HIS A 489 -29.51 -8.84 -32.60
CA HIS A 489 -30.76 -9.46 -32.18
C HIS A 489 -31.31 -8.87 -30.87
N HIS A 490 -30.46 -8.25 -30.04
CA HIS A 490 -30.83 -7.77 -28.71
C HIS A 490 -30.77 -6.24 -28.55
N LEU A 491 -30.03 -5.54 -29.42
CA LEU A 491 -29.79 -4.10 -29.30
C LEU A 491 -30.43 -3.31 -30.46
N PRO A 492 -30.89 -2.07 -30.21
CA PRO A 492 -31.52 -1.27 -31.24
C PRO A 492 -30.53 -0.88 -32.36
N PRO A 493 -30.98 -0.82 -33.62
CA PRO A 493 -30.15 -0.42 -34.76
C PRO A 493 -29.51 0.97 -34.61
N SER A 494 -30.14 1.87 -33.86
CA SER A 494 -29.61 3.20 -33.55
C SER A 494 -28.30 3.18 -32.76
N LEU A 495 -28.04 2.13 -31.97
CA LEU A 495 -26.81 1.97 -31.19
C LEU A 495 -25.72 1.27 -32.00
N LEU A 496 -26.07 0.20 -32.74
CA LEU A 496 -25.10 -0.63 -33.46
C LEU A 496 -24.83 -0.22 -34.91
N GLY A 497 -25.72 0.54 -35.54
CA GLY A 497 -25.63 0.87 -36.97
C GLY A 497 -24.37 1.66 -37.34
N LEU A 498 -23.88 2.50 -36.43
CA LEU A 498 -22.63 3.26 -36.60
C LEU A 498 -21.40 2.37 -36.63
N PHE A 499 -21.34 1.37 -35.75
CA PHE A 499 -20.25 0.40 -35.74
C PHE A 499 -20.21 -0.41 -37.04
N ARG A 500 -21.37 -0.68 -37.66
CA ARG A 500 -21.41 -1.34 -38.97
C ARG A 500 -20.62 -0.57 -40.02
N ASN A 501 -20.91 0.72 -40.13
CA ASN A 501 -20.31 1.63 -41.11
C ASN A 501 -18.79 1.80 -40.89
N LEU A 502 -18.34 1.64 -39.63
CA LEU A 502 -16.96 1.84 -39.23
C LEU A 502 -16.13 0.57 -39.15
N LEU A 503 -16.73 -0.61 -38.97
CA LEU A 503 -15.99 -1.86 -38.75
C LEU A 503 -16.03 -2.79 -39.96
N PHE A 504 -17.13 -2.82 -40.72
CA PHE A 504 -17.33 -3.77 -41.83
C PHE A 504 -17.34 -3.07 -43.18
N ALA A 505 -16.83 -3.75 -44.21
CA ALA A 505 -16.82 -3.23 -45.57
C ALA A 505 -18.19 -3.43 -46.28
N PRO A 506 -18.63 -2.52 -47.17
CA PRO A 506 -17.97 -1.26 -47.52
C PRO A 506 -18.14 -0.20 -46.41
N LEU A 507 -17.07 0.56 -46.15
CA LEU A 507 -17.11 1.67 -45.19
C LEU A 507 -18.00 2.80 -45.72
N ALA A 508 -18.80 3.40 -44.85
CA ALA A 508 -19.74 4.46 -45.22
C ALA A 508 -19.61 5.67 -44.28
N PRO A 509 -19.76 6.91 -44.80
CA PRO A 509 -19.83 8.11 -43.97
C PRO A 509 -20.97 8.01 -42.95
N VAL A 510 -20.69 8.47 -41.73
CA VAL A 510 -21.64 8.59 -40.65
C VAL A 510 -22.31 9.96 -40.72
N GLY A 511 -23.64 9.97 -40.84
CA GLY A 511 -24.43 11.20 -40.90
C GLY A 511 -24.76 11.77 -39.51
N GLN A 512 -25.12 13.06 -39.48
CA GLN A 512 -25.53 13.77 -38.26
C GLN A 512 -26.67 13.06 -37.51
N LYS A 513 -27.73 12.63 -38.21
CA LYS A 513 -28.88 11.94 -37.59
C LYS A 513 -28.49 10.63 -36.87
N GLN A 514 -27.45 9.95 -37.34
CA GLN A 514 -26.98 8.72 -36.70
C GLN A 514 -26.21 9.05 -35.41
N ILE A 515 -25.41 10.13 -35.41
CA ILE A 515 -24.76 10.63 -34.18
C ILE A 515 -25.80 11.12 -33.17
N GLU A 516 -26.83 11.85 -33.62
CA GLU A 516 -27.96 12.27 -32.78
C GLU A 516 -28.68 11.08 -32.15
N ALA A 517 -28.94 10.03 -32.94
CA ALA A 517 -29.58 8.81 -32.44
C ALA A 517 -28.71 8.10 -31.39
N LEU A 518 -27.38 8.05 -31.56
CA LEU A 518 -26.46 7.52 -30.56
C LEU A 518 -26.43 8.36 -29.28
N ALA A 519 -26.35 9.68 -29.43
CA ALA A 519 -26.36 10.62 -28.31
C ALA A 519 -27.67 10.55 -27.50
N GLY A 520 -28.78 10.17 -28.14
CA GLY A 520 -30.06 9.93 -27.47
C GLY A 520 -30.05 8.73 -26.52
N HIS A 521 -29.12 7.78 -26.67
CA HIS A 521 -28.90 6.69 -25.71
C HIS A 521 -27.99 7.14 -24.57
N ASP A 522 -26.82 7.68 -24.91
CA ASP A 522 -25.89 8.33 -23.98
C ASP A 522 -24.97 9.26 -24.81
N PRO A 523 -24.96 10.59 -24.56
CA PRO A 523 -24.10 11.55 -25.28
C PRO A 523 -22.61 11.17 -25.24
N ALA A 524 -22.24 10.52 -24.14
CA ALA A 524 -20.97 9.90 -23.91
C ALA A 524 -20.45 8.94 -25.00
N CYS A 525 -21.34 8.09 -25.50
CA CYS A 525 -21.03 7.10 -26.53
C CYS A 525 -20.46 7.73 -27.80
N VAL A 526 -20.82 8.99 -28.08
CA VAL A 526 -20.30 9.72 -29.24
C VAL A 526 -18.78 9.90 -29.14
N GLY A 527 -18.27 10.23 -27.96
CA GLY A 527 -16.83 10.34 -27.72
C GLY A 527 -16.10 9.01 -27.93
N ASP A 528 -16.73 7.90 -27.53
CA ASP A 528 -16.17 6.55 -27.71
C ASP A 528 -16.13 6.13 -29.19
N ILE A 529 -17.12 6.53 -29.99
CA ILE A 529 -17.11 6.34 -31.45
C ILE A 529 -16.00 7.15 -32.12
N VAL A 530 -15.78 8.40 -31.70
CA VAL A 530 -14.68 9.22 -32.23
C VAL A 530 -13.33 8.59 -31.90
N ALA A 531 -13.15 8.13 -30.66
CA ALA A 531 -11.94 7.43 -30.23
C ALA A 531 -11.71 6.14 -31.05
N LEU A 532 -12.75 5.33 -31.24
CA LEU A 532 -12.68 4.12 -32.07
C LEU A 532 -12.28 4.46 -33.52
N ALA A 533 -12.93 5.45 -34.13
CA ALA A 533 -12.63 5.88 -35.49
C ALA A 533 -11.19 6.41 -35.62
N ALA A 534 -10.67 7.12 -34.62
CA ALA A 534 -9.28 7.55 -34.56
C ALA A 534 -8.32 6.37 -34.54
N SER A 535 -8.53 5.42 -33.63
CA SER A 535 -7.70 4.22 -33.52
C SER A 535 -7.73 3.34 -34.77
N LEU A 536 -8.86 3.33 -35.51
CA LEU A 536 -8.98 2.63 -36.80
C LEU A 536 -8.48 3.43 -38.02
N ARG A 537 -8.00 4.67 -37.83
CA ARG A 537 -7.62 5.60 -38.91
C ARG A 537 -8.76 5.92 -39.89
N ARG A 538 -9.99 6.03 -39.37
CA ARG A 538 -11.27 6.20 -40.09
C ARG A 538 -12.01 7.49 -39.71
N LEU A 539 -11.33 8.46 -39.06
CA LEU A 539 -11.94 9.72 -38.61
C LEU A 539 -12.70 10.48 -39.70
N ARG A 540 -12.17 10.50 -40.93
CA ARG A 540 -12.82 11.12 -42.10
C ARG A 540 -14.28 10.70 -42.32
N TYR A 541 -14.67 9.49 -41.89
CA TYR A 541 -16.03 8.98 -42.03
C TYR A 541 -16.96 9.44 -40.90
N VAL A 542 -16.42 9.86 -39.75
CA VAL A 542 -17.19 10.24 -38.56
C VAL A 542 -17.25 11.76 -38.38
N LEU A 543 -16.14 12.46 -38.65
CA LEU A 543 -16.00 13.88 -38.37
C LEU A 543 -17.11 14.75 -38.98
N PRO A 544 -17.53 14.58 -40.26
CA PRO A 544 -18.59 15.42 -40.82
C PRO A 544 -19.93 15.31 -40.06
N GLY A 545 -20.34 14.09 -39.70
CA GLY A 545 -21.55 13.84 -38.92
C GLY A 545 -21.43 14.33 -37.48
N PHE A 546 -20.27 14.11 -36.85
CA PHE A 546 -19.97 14.60 -35.50
C PHE A 546 -19.99 16.13 -35.43
N THR A 547 -19.37 16.81 -36.39
CA THR A 547 -19.42 18.27 -36.51
C THR A 547 -20.86 18.74 -36.74
N GLY A 548 -21.63 18.06 -37.61
CA GLY A 548 -23.07 18.26 -37.79
C GLY A 548 -23.82 18.33 -36.46
N TRP A 549 -23.68 17.29 -35.67
CA TRP A 549 -24.32 17.16 -34.37
C TRP A 549 -23.81 18.18 -33.35
N LEU A 550 -22.49 18.29 -33.14
CA LEU A 550 -21.96 19.18 -32.11
C LEU A 550 -22.30 20.65 -32.35
N THR A 551 -22.40 21.05 -33.63
CA THR A 551 -22.79 22.41 -34.02
C THR A 551 -24.30 22.65 -33.99
N SER A 552 -25.14 21.61 -33.98
CA SER A 552 -26.59 21.74 -33.80
C SER A 552 -27.02 21.85 -32.35
N LEU A 553 -26.16 21.48 -31.39
CA LEU A 553 -26.47 21.57 -29.96
C LEU A 553 -26.55 23.02 -29.47
N GLU A 554 -27.69 23.40 -28.90
CA GLU A 554 -27.87 24.70 -28.22
C GLU A 554 -26.91 24.85 -27.03
N LYS A 555 -26.74 23.78 -26.24
CA LYS A 555 -25.84 23.74 -25.08
C LYS A 555 -25.23 22.35 -24.91
N THR A 556 -23.92 22.28 -24.73
CA THR A 556 -23.22 21.06 -24.31
C THR A 556 -23.10 21.06 -22.79
N PRO A 557 -23.62 20.06 -22.07
CA PRO A 557 -23.43 19.91 -20.63
C PRO A 557 -21.95 19.98 -20.23
N PRO A 558 -21.58 20.62 -19.10
CA PRO A 558 -20.18 20.79 -18.71
C PRO A 558 -19.39 19.48 -18.58
N GLY A 559 -20.01 18.41 -18.06
CA GLY A 559 -19.36 17.09 -17.93
C GLY A 559 -19.02 16.47 -19.29
N GLU A 560 -19.98 16.48 -20.21
CA GLU A 560 -19.79 15.98 -21.58
C GLU A 560 -18.76 16.81 -22.35
N ARG A 561 -18.76 18.13 -22.16
CA ARG A 561 -17.77 19.02 -22.76
C ARG A 561 -16.34 18.63 -22.36
N THR A 562 -16.11 18.38 -21.07
CA THR A 562 -14.80 17.94 -20.57
C THR A 562 -14.39 16.60 -21.18
N LEU A 563 -15.29 15.62 -21.17
CA LEU A 563 -15.02 14.29 -21.70
C LEU A 563 -14.73 14.31 -23.21
N LEU A 564 -15.55 15.02 -24.00
CA LEU A 564 -15.32 15.19 -25.44
C LEU A 564 -14.00 15.92 -25.71
N THR A 565 -13.65 16.93 -24.92
CA THR A 565 -12.36 17.64 -25.06
C THR A 565 -11.17 16.70 -24.86
N VAL A 566 -11.23 15.84 -23.83
CA VAL A 566 -10.18 14.84 -23.56
C VAL A 566 -10.07 13.86 -24.73
N ARG A 567 -11.20 13.31 -25.21
CA ARG A 567 -11.21 12.36 -26.33
C ARG A 567 -10.70 12.95 -27.64
N LEU A 568 -11.09 14.19 -27.97
CA LEU A 568 -10.64 14.87 -29.19
C LEU A 568 -9.15 15.23 -29.14
N THR A 569 -8.64 15.61 -27.97
CA THR A 569 -7.20 15.85 -27.76
C THR A 569 -6.40 14.55 -27.97
N GLN A 570 -6.90 13.42 -27.47
CA GLN A 570 -6.24 12.10 -27.57
C GLN A 570 -6.41 11.41 -28.94
N ALA A 571 -7.35 11.87 -29.76
CA ALA A 571 -7.65 11.26 -31.05
C ALA A 571 -6.47 11.40 -32.03
N GLN A 572 -5.94 10.27 -32.50
CA GLN A 572 -4.91 10.26 -33.53
C GLN A 572 -5.53 10.53 -34.91
N ALA A 573 -5.17 11.67 -35.51
CA ALA A 573 -5.60 12.06 -36.83
C ALA A 573 -4.84 11.30 -37.93
N SER A 574 -5.52 10.92 -39.02
CA SER A 574 -4.91 10.15 -40.12
C SER A 574 -4.29 11.02 -41.21
N GLY A 575 -4.63 12.31 -41.25
CA GLY A 575 -4.16 13.25 -42.25
C GLY A 575 -4.42 14.70 -41.83
N PRO A 576 -3.95 15.69 -42.63
CA PRO A 576 -4.02 17.10 -42.27
C PRO A 576 -5.45 17.62 -42.09
N ALA A 577 -6.40 17.22 -42.93
CA ALA A 577 -7.81 17.63 -42.80
C ALA A 577 -8.46 17.13 -41.49
N ASP A 578 -8.16 15.90 -41.07
CA ASP A 578 -8.66 15.37 -39.79
C ASP A 578 -8.09 16.19 -38.62
N ARG A 579 -6.78 16.55 -38.66
CA ARG A 579 -6.15 17.41 -37.64
C ARG A 579 -6.84 18.77 -37.53
N GLY A 580 -7.09 19.40 -38.68
CA GLY A 580 -7.77 20.70 -38.73
C GLY A 580 -9.18 20.64 -38.15
N ALA A 581 -9.96 19.63 -38.55
CA ALA A 581 -11.32 19.46 -38.05
C ALA A 581 -11.34 19.20 -36.53
N LEU A 582 -10.43 18.38 -35.99
CA LEU A 582 -10.30 18.15 -34.55
C LEU A 582 -9.99 19.45 -33.79
N ASP A 583 -9.06 20.27 -34.26
CA ASP A 583 -8.74 21.55 -33.63
C ASP A 583 -9.88 22.56 -33.72
N GLY A 584 -10.60 22.60 -34.84
CA GLY A 584 -11.83 23.38 -34.98
C GLY A 584 -12.90 22.96 -33.97
N LEU A 585 -13.04 21.66 -33.71
CA LEU A 585 -13.97 21.11 -32.71
C LEU A 585 -13.51 21.39 -31.27
N LEU A 586 -12.21 21.30 -30.97
CA LEU A 586 -11.65 21.68 -29.68
C LEU A 586 -11.96 23.16 -29.38
N LEU A 587 -11.73 24.05 -30.34
CA LEU A 587 -12.08 25.46 -30.21
C LEU A 587 -13.59 25.67 -30.06
N TRP A 588 -14.43 24.90 -30.75
CA TRP A 588 -15.89 24.91 -30.56
C TRP A 588 -16.30 24.58 -29.12
N LEU A 589 -15.57 23.65 -28.49
CA LEU A 589 -15.67 23.30 -27.07
C LEU A 589 -14.87 24.27 -26.18
N GLY A 590 -14.35 25.38 -26.70
CA GLY A 590 -13.56 26.38 -25.97
C GLY A 590 -12.28 25.84 -25.34
N ALA A 591 -11.75 24.73 -25.87
CA ALA A 591 -10.45 24.16 -25.52
C ALA A 591 -9.38 24.66 -26.51
N PRO A 592 -8.09 24.69 -26.12
CA PRO A 592 -7.02 25.06 -27.03
C PRO A 592 -6.87 24.04 -28.16
N PRO A 593 -6.40 24.46 -29.35
CA PRO A 593 -6.01 23.52 -30.40
C PRO A 593 -4.79 22.70 -29.94
N HIS A 594 -4.72 21.46 -30.43
CA HIS A 594 -3.68 20.50 -30.07
C HIS A 594 -2.87 20.03 -31.28
N HIS A 595 -3.52 19.87 -32.43
CA HIS A 595 -2.96 19.16 -33.59
C HIS A 595 -2.25 20.08 -34.59
N VAL A 596 -2.48 21.40 -34.52
CA VAL A 596 -1.92 22.43 -35.40
C VAL A 596 -0.39 22.45 -35.41
N THR A 597 0.24 22.07 -34.29
CA THR A 597 1.70 22.06 -34.15
C THR A 597 2.38 20.79 -34.67
N GLY A 598 1.61 19.77 -35.09
CA GLY A 598 2.13 18.47 -35.53
C GLY A 598 2.30 18.31 -37.05
N GLY A 599 2.13 19.37 -37.84
CA GLY A 599 2.18 19.36 -39.30
C GLY A 599 3.29 20.23 -39.89
N SER A 600 3.74 19.92 -41.10
CA SER A 600 4.63 20.80 -41.87
C SER A 600 3.85 21.94 -42.53
N ALA A 601 4.53 23.02 -42.94
CA ALA A 601 3.89 24.10 -43.71
C ALA A 601 3.27 23.60 -45.03
N ALA A 602 3.79 22.52 -45.63
CA ALA A 602 3.25 21.92 -46.86
C ALA A 602 1.88 21.25 -46.64
N ASP A 603 1.59 20.81 -45.41
CA ASP A 603 0.32 20.19 -45.04
C ASP A 603 -0.78 21.22 -44.71
N HIS A 604 -0.44 22.52 -44.71
CA HIS A 604 -1.32 23.58 -44.17
C HIS A 604 -2.64 23.69 -44.94
N GLY A 605 -2.64 23.57 -46.28
CA GLY A 605 -3.88 23.67 -47.07
C GLY A 605 -4.92 22.62 -46.66
N GLY A 606 -4.50 21.35 -46.56
CA GLY A 606 -5.39 20.28 -46.11
C GLY A 606 -5.84 20.47 -44.65
N TYR A 607 -4.96 20.98 -43.78
CA TYR A 607 -5.32 21.31 -42.40
C TYR A 607 -6.37 22.43 -42.35
N TRP A 608 -6.17 23.49 -43.14
CA TRP A 608 -7.08 24.62 -43.21
C TRP A 608 -8.46 24.20 -43.73
N ASP A 609 -8.54 23.35 -44.76
CA ASP A 609 -9.83 22.85 -45.27
C ASP A 609 -10.63 22.15 -44.16
N GLY A 610 -9.97 21.27 -43.40
CA GLY A 610 -10.55 20.58 -42.26
C GLY A 610 -10.98 21.53 -41.14
N PHE A 611 -10.10 22.45 -40.76
CA PHE A 611 -10.36 23.46 -39.72
C PHE A 611 -11.53 24.36 -40.10
N ASN A 612 -11.52 24.88 -41.34
CA ASN A 612 -12.53 25.77 -41.87
C ASN A 612 -13.90 25.10 -42.02
N SER A 613 -13.95 23.78 -42.28
CA SER A 613 -15.21 23.02 -42.30
C SER A 613 -15.99 23.06 -40.99
N VAL A 614 -15.29 23.30 -39.87
CA VAL A 614 -15.87 23.51 -38.54
C VAL A 614 -15.99 25.00 -38.21
N TRP A 615 -14.94 25.77 -38.48
CA TRP A 615 -14.85 27.19 -38.12
C TRP A 615 -15.90 28.06 -38.83
N SER A 616 -16.16 27.79 -40.11
CA SER A 616 -17.13 28.55 -40.91
C SER A 616 -18.59 28.37 -40.48
N ARG A 617 -18.89 27.42 -39.60
CA ARG A 617 -20.26 27.17 -39.12
C ARG A 617 -20.73 28.29 -38.19
N PRO A 618 -21.99 28.75 -38.34
CA PRO A 618 -22.56 29.77 -37.46
C PRO A 618 -22.74 29.22 -36.04
N MET A 619 -22.47 30.05 -35.04
CA MET A 619 -22.80 29.70 -33.65
C MET A 619 -24.32 29.64 -33.46
N PRO A 620 -24.83 28.71 -32.63
CA PRO A 620 -26.24 28.70 -32.25
C PRO A 620 -26.68 30.04 -31.65
N ALA A 621 -27.91 30.46 -31.95
CA ALA A 621 -28.46 31.72 -31.45
C ALA A 621 -28.37 31.80 -29.91
N GLY A 622 -27.84 32.91 -29.39
CA GLY A 622 -27.68 33.12 -27.94
C GLY A 622 -26.40 32.52 -27.32
N ARG A 623 -25.58 31.78 -28.07
CA ARG A 623 -24.29 31.27 -27.58
C ARG A 623 -23.16 32.24 -27.91
N PRO A 624 -22.39 32.74 -26.93
CA PRO A 624 -21.23 33.58 -27.20
C PRO A 624 -20.17 32.77 -27.97
N ASP A 625 -19.57 33.38 -29.01
CA ASP A 625 -18.49 32.76 -29.79
C ASP A 625 -17.19 32.71 -28.96
N GLY A 626 -17.09 31.70 -28.10
CA GLY A 626 -15.92 31.46 -27.26
C GLY A 626 -14.71 30.93 -28.02
N ARG A 627 -14.86 30.55 -29.31
CA ARG A 627 -13.77 29.94 -30.11
C ARG A 627 -12.61 30.91 -30.26
N ARG A 628 -12.94 32.18 -30.57
CA ARG A 628 -11.95 33.26 -30.75
C ARG A 628 -11.26 33.60 -29.44
N GLN A 629 -11.99 33.62 -28.33
CA GLN A 629 -11.40 33.87 -27.02
C GLN A 629 -10.47 32.73 -26.59
N ALA A 630 -10.85 31.47 -26.82
CA ALA A 630 -10.02 30.30 -26.54
C ALA A 630 -8.73 30.34 -27.39
N LEU A 631 -8.85 30.60 -28.70
CA LEU A 631 -7.70 30.72 -29.58
C LEU A 631 -6.80 31.90 -29.20
N ALA A 632 -7.37 33.08 -28.93
CA ALA A 632 -6.59 34.26 -28.51
C ALA A 632 -5.84 34.02 -27.19
N SER A 633 -6.48 33.37 -26.21
CA SER A 633 -5.84 33.01 -24.94
C SER A 633 -4.71 32.01 -25.13
N TRP A 634 -4.92 30.99 -25.97
CA TRP A 634 -3.89 30.00 -26.30
C TRP A 634 -2.71 30.61 -27.06
N LEU A 635 -2.98 31.49 -28.04
CA LEU A 635 -1.93 32.22 -28.77
C LEU A 635 -1.05 33.01 -27.81
N LYS A 636 -1.66 33.78 -26.90
CA LYS A 636 -0.93 34.56 -25.88
C LYS A 636 -0.10 33.71 -24.93
N ALA A 637 -0.54 32.49 -24.62
CA ALA A 637 0.19 31.60 -23.72
C ALA A 637 1.54 31.14 -24.31
N GLY A 638 1.66 31.07 -25.63
CA GLY A 638 2.94 30.86 -26.34
C GLY A 638 3.54 29.45 -26.26
N GLY A 639 2.93 28.51 -25.52
CA GLY A 639 3.46 27.14 -25.34
C GLY A 639 3.59 26.32 -26.62
N TRP A 640 2.88 26.71 -27.69
CA TRP A 640 2.92 26.07 -29.01
C TRP A 640 4.24 26.28 -29.77
N ALA A 641 5.02 27.30 -29.43
CA ALA A 641 6.28 27.58 -30.12
C ALA A 641 7.42 26.60 -29.77
N ALA A 642 7.28 25.87 -28.66
CA ALA A 642 8.24 24.82 -28.28
C ALA A 642 8.08 23.55 -29.13
N SER A 643 6.97 23.40 -29.86
CA SER A 643 6.73 22.24 -30.73
C SER A 643 7.51 22.39 -32.05
N PRO A 644 8.24 21.36 -32.50
CA PRO A 644 8.97 21.38 -33.78
C PRO A 644 8.05 21.74 -34.95
N GLY A 645 8.36 22.81 -35.71
CA GLY A 645 7.52 23.29 -36.83
C GLY A 645 6.20 23.96 -36.41
N GLY A 646 5.89 24.01 -35.12
CA GLY A 646 4.60 24.47 -34.62
C GLY A 646 4.35 25.97 -34.82
N ALA A 647 5.40 26.80 -34.82
CA ALA A 647 5.22 28.24 -34.94
C ALA A 647 4.77 28.69 -36.34
N ASP A 648 5.32 28.12 -37.42
CA ASP A 648 4.92 28.46 -38.78
C ASP A 648 3.46 28.07 -39.06
N ALA A 649 3.05 26.87 -38.64
CA ALA A 649 1.67 26.39 -38.81
C ALA A 649 0.66 27.28 -38.07
N VAL A 650 1.01 27.74 -36.87
CA VAL A 650 0.17 28.67 -36.08
C VAL A 650 0.07 30.04 -36.74
N VAL A 651 1.18 30.59 -37.24
CA VAL A 651 1.17 31.87 -37.95
C VAL A 651 0.31 31.80 -39.21
N LEU A 652 0.44 30.72 -40.00
CA LEU A 652 -0.38 30.49 -41.18
C LEU A 652 -1.88 30.40 -40.83
N LEU A 653 -2.24 29.66 -39.77
CA LEU A 653 -3.63 29.60 -39.30
C LEU A 653 -4.19 30.99 -38.92
N VAL A 654 -3.42 31.79 -38.18
CA VAL A 654 -3.84 33.15 -37.81
C VAL A 654 -3.93 34.05 -39.03
N ARG A 655 -3.04 33.89 -40.03
CA ARG A 655 -3.08 34.63 -41.29
C ARG A 655 -4.37 34.37 -42.06
N GLU A 656 -4.76 33.10 -42.22
CA GLU A 656 -6.02 32.71 -42.87
C GLU A 656 -7.25 33.26 -42.12
N LEU A 657 -7.24 33.19 -40.79
CA LEU A 657 -8.31 33.73 -39.96
C LEU A 657 -8.39 35.26 -39.99
N ALA A 658 -7.24 35.95 -40.05
CA ALA A 658 -7.15 37.39 -40.15
C ALA A 658 -7.57 37.92 -41.54
N ALA A 659 -7.55 37.06 -42.57
CA ALA A 659 -8.04 37.39 -43.90
C ALA A 659 -9.57 37.59 -43.96
N GLY A 660 -10.32 37.01 -43.01
CA GLY A 660 -11.78 37.13 -42.87
C GLY A 660 -12.27 38.51 -42.35
N PRO A 661 -13.54 38.68 -41.97
CA PRO A 661 -14.11 39.98 -41.56
C PRO A 661 -13.25 40.74 -40.53
N VAL A 662 -13.11 42.06 -40.70
CA VAL A 662 -12.23 42.92 -39.87
C VAL A 662 -12.49 42.78 -38.37
N ALA A 663 -13.76 42.67 -37.97
CA ALA A 663 -14.18 42.51 -36.57
C ALA A 663 -13.64 41.21 -35.93
N ASP A 664 -13.35 40.19 -36.75
CA ASP A 664 -12.97 38.85 -36.30
C ASP A 664 -11.46 38.63 -36.36
N GLY A 665 -10.77 39.23 -37.34
CA GLY A 665 -9.32 39.10 -37.49
C GLY A 665 -8.52 39.89 -36.45
N ARG A 666 -8.99 41.09 -36.08
CA ARG A 666 -8.24 42.01 -35.20
C ARG A 666 -7.87 41.42 -33.83
N PRO A 667 -8.78 40.77 -33.07
CA PRO A 667 -8.44 40.21 -31.76
C PRO A 667 -7.40 39.08 -31.84
N LEU A 668 -7.46 38.25 -32.89
CA LEU A 668 -6.51 37.17 -33.12
C LEU A 668 -5.14 37.72 -33.54
N SER A 669 -5.13 38.73 -34.41
CA SER A 669 -3.88 39.41 -34.79
C SER A 669 -3.20 40.09 -33.61
N LYS A 670 -3.99 40.73 -32.73
CA LYS A 670 -3.49 41.30 -31.47
C LYS A 670 -2.93 40.21 -30.54
N ALA A 671 -3.58 39.04 -30.46
CA ALA A 671 -3.12 37.94 -29.63
C ALA A 671 -1.82 37.30 -30.13
N LEU A 672 -1.67 37.12 -31.45
CA LEU A 672 -0.41 36.64 -32.05
C LEU A 672 0.73 37.66 -31.90
N LEU A 673 0.42 38.95 -32.02
CA LEU A 673 1.38 40.02 -31.71
C LEU A 673 1.84 39.94 -30.24
N ALA A 674 0.88 39.82 -29.30
CA ALA A 674 1.16 39.67 -27.88
C ALA A 674 1.96 38.40 -27.55
N ALA A 675 1.84 37.33 -28.34
CA ALA A 675 2.59 36.09 -28.13
C ALA A 675 4.11 36.27 -28.21
N ARG A 676 4.62 37.33 -28.88
CA ARG A 676 6.06 37.70 -28.85
C ARG A 676 6.58 37.92 -27.44
N ALA A 677 5.71 38.24 -26.49
CA ALA A 677 6.06 38.43 -25.09
C ALA A 677 6.57 37.13 -24.44
N ARG A 678 6.12 35.97 -24.93
CA ARG A 678 6.47 34.63 -24.45
C ARG A 678 7.24 33.78 -25.46
N VAL A 679 7.28 34.20 -26.73
CA VAL A 679 7.96 33.52 -27.83
C VAL A 679 9.00 34.45 -28.46
N PRO A 680 10.24 34.50 -27.92
CA PRO A 680 11.25 35.49 -28.31
C PRO A 680 11.71 35.43 -29.76
N HIS A 681 11.64 34.26 -30.40
CA HIS A 681 12.10 34.04 -31.78
C HIS A 681 10.96 34.18 -32.81
N LEU A 682 9.73 34.45 -32.37
CA LEU A 682 8.57 34.56 -33.26
C LEU A 682 8.78 35.67 -34.31
N GLY A 683 9.41 36.79 -33.90
CA GLY A 683 9.75 37.89 -34.79
C GLY A 683 10.71 37.50 -35.92
N SER A 684 11.60 36.53 -35.72
CA SER A 684 12.56 36.10 -36.74
C SER A 684 11.99 35.13 -37.78
N LEU A 685 10.77 34.63 -37.61
CA LEU A 685 10.21 33.66 -38.55
C LEU A 685 9.77 34.33 -39.86
N PRO A 686 10.15 33.79 -41.04
CA PRO A 686 9.74 34.35 -42.32
C PRO A 686 8.23 34.49 -42.48
N GLN A 687 7.46 33.47 -42.05
CA GLN A 687 6.00 33.50 -42.10
C GLN A 687 5.41 34.59 -41.19
N TYR A 688 6.02 34.84 -40.03
CA TYR A 688 5.59 35.91 -39.13
C TYR A 688 5.81 37.29 -39.76
N GLN A 689 6.93 37.49 -40.44
CA GLN A 689 7.23 38.76 -41.11
C GLN A 689 6.25 39.05 -42.24
N VAL A 690 5.95 38.06 -43.08
CA VAL A 690 4.92 38.17 -44.13
C VAL A 690 3.56 38.49 -43.51
N TRP A 691 3.14 37.72 -42.50
CA TRP A 691 1.89 37.96 -41.79
C TRP A 691 1.82 39.35 -41.14
N TRP A 692 2.91 39.83 -40.55
CA TRP A 692 2.97 41.13 -39.90
C TRP A 692 2.84 42.28 -40.90
N GLN A 693 3.48 42.19 -42.07
CA GLN A 693 3.34 43.19 -43.14
C GLN A 693 1.87 43.33 -43.59
N GLU A 694 1.20 42.21 -43.82
CA GLU A 694 -0.22 42.18 -44.21
C GLU A 694 -1.12 42.71 -43.08
N THR A 695 -0.85 42.29 -41.84
CA THR A 695 -1.61 42.70 -40.66
C THR A 695 -1.46 44.19 -40.37
N ALA A 696 -0.27 44.76 -40.51
CA ALA A 696 0.00 46.18 -40.27
C ALA A 696 -0.72 47.08 -41.29
N GLN A 697 -0.85 46.63 -42.54
CA GLN A 697 -1.63 47.33 -43.57
C GLN A 697 -3.13 47.26 -43.27
N ARG A 698 -3.62 46.09 -42.84
CA ARG A 698 -5.04 45.84 -42.60
C ARG A 698 -5.56 46.44 -41.29
N PHE A 699 -4.73 46.47 -40.26
CA PHE A 699 -5.04 46.95 -38.90
C PHE A 699 -4.01 48.00 -38.45
N PRO A 700 -4.03 49.22 -39.03
CA PRO A 700 -3.04 50.26 -38.75
C PRO A 700 -2.91 50.61 -37.27
N GLU A 701 -3.96 50.41 -36.48
CA GLU A 701 -3.96 50.65 -35.03
C GLU A 701 -3.12 49.66 -34.23
N LEU A 702 -2.91 48.43 -34.72
CA LEU A 702 -1.95 47.49 -34.11
C LEU A 702 -0.50 47.86 -34.46
N ALA A 703 -0.30 48.56 -35.59
CA ALA A 703 1.02 49.01 -36.04
C ALA A 703 1.49 50.31 -35.37
N LYS A 704 0.62 51.04 -34.66
CA LYS A 704 0.99 52.30 -33.97
C LYS A 704 1.98 52.08 -32.82
N GLU A 705 1.73 51.07 -31.99
CA GLU A 705 2.56 50.75 -30.81
C GLU A 705 2.66 49.22 -30.64
N PRO A 706 3.28 48.50 -31.59
CA PRO A 706 3.34 47.04 -31.56
C PRO A 706 4.11 46.53 -30.33
N LEU A 707 5.19 47.22 -29.95
CA LEU A 707 5.96 46.91 -28.75
C LEU A 707 5.13 47.03 -27.47
N MET A 708 4.24 48.02 -27.34
CA MET A 708 3.39 48.16 -26.16
C MET A 708 2.47 46.96 -25.98
N THR A 709 1.90 46.43 -27.07
CA THR A 709 1.06 45.22 -27.02
C THR A 709 1.86 44.01 -26.51
N VAL A 710 3.15 43.93 -26.85
CA VAL A 710 4.06 42.88 -26.36
C VAL A 710 4.41 43.10 -24.89
N LEU A 711 4.80 44.33 -24.51
CA LEU A 711 5.19 44.67 -23.14
C LEU A 711 4.04 44.48 -22.15
N ASP A 712 2.81 44.83 -22.53
CA ASP A 712 1.61 44.62 -21.70
C ASP A 712 1.32 43.14 -21.40
N ASN A 713 1.91 42.21 -22.15
CA ASN A 713 1.75 40.76 -21.98
C ASN A 713 3.04 40.06 -21.53
N LEU A 714 4.06 40.83 -21.13
CA LEU A 714 5.35 40.32 -20.69
C LEU A 714 5.21 39.53 -19.37
N PRO A 715 5.77 38.31 -19.28
CA PRO A 715 5.85 37.58 -18.01
C PRO A 715 6.61 38.38 -16.94
N GLN A 716 6.21 38.22 -15.67
CA GLN A 716 6.88 38.90 -14.54
C GLN A 716 8.36 38.50 -14.39
N ASP A 717 8.72 37.32 -14.86
CA ASP A 717 10.04 36.71 -14.86
C ASP A 717 10.81 36.90 -16.18
N ALA A 718 10.32 37.74 -17.10
CA ALA A 718 10.98 37.96 -18.38
C ALA A 718 12.43 38.45 -18.21
N SER A 719 13.36 37.75 -18.87
CA SER A 719 14.78 38.06 -18.75
C SER A 719 15.12 39.41 -19.41
N PRO A 720 16.11 40.15 -18.88
CA PRO A 720 16.62 41.36 -19.53
C PRO A 720 17.07 41.12 -20.98
N ALA A 721 17.57 39.92 -21.30
CA ALA A 721 17.98 39.54 -22.64
C ALA A 721 16.81 39.44 -23.62
N HIS A 722 15.67 38.91 -23.16
CA HIS A 722 14.44 38.86 -23.94
C HIS A 722 13.92 40.26 -24.25
N VAL A 723 13.84 41.12 -23.24
CA VAL A 723 13.41 42.52 -23.42
C VAL A 723 14.38 43.29 -24.31
N GLY A 724 15.69 43.08 -24.16
CA GLY A 724 16.72 43.64 -25.03
C GLY A 724 16.55 43.24 -26.49
N ARG A 725 16.24 41.96 -26.76
CA ARG A 725 15.91 41.49 -28.12
C ARG A 725 14.67 42.15 -28.70
N LEU A 726 13.58 42.25 -27.92
CA LEU A 726 12.37 42.93 -28.38
C LEU A 726 12.65 44.39 -28.75
N CYS A 727 13.49 45.08 -27.97
CA CYS A 727 13.91 46.44 -28.29
C CYS A 727 14.76 46.51 -29.58
N ALA A 728 15.70 45.58 -29.75
CA ALA A 728 16.52 45.48 -30.96
C ALA A 728 15.64 45.34 -32.21
N GLU A 729 14.66 44.43 -32.19
CA GLU A 729 13.75 44.18 -33.31
C GLU A 729 12.94 45.43 -33.70
N GLU A 730 12.50 46.24 -32.73
CA GLU A 730 11.76 47.47 -33.01
C GLU A 730 12.65 48.60 -33.53
N MET A 731 13.90 48.70 -33.04
CA MET A 731 14.89 49.63 -33.58
C MET A 731 15.25 49.29 -35.03
N VAL A 732 15.39 48.00 -35.37
CA VAL A 732 15.60 47.52 -36.75
C VAL A 732 14.41 47.88 -37.66
N ARG A 733 13.19 47.90 -37.11
CA ARG A 733 11.98 48.34 -37.82
C ARG A 733 11.87 49.85 -37.99
N GLY A 734 12.85 50.61 -37.52
CA GLY A 734 12.91 52.07 -37.66
C GLY A 734 12.21 52.84 -36.54
N VAL A 735 11.86 52.19 -35.42
CA VAL A 735 11.30 52.90 -34.26
C VAL A 735 12.39 53.71 -33.56
N PRO A 736 12.22 55.03 -33.38
CA PRO A 736 13.23 55.87 -32.74
C PRO A 736 13.55 55.43 -31.31
N THR A 737 14.82 55.51 -30.92
CA THR A 737 15.33 55.16 -29.59
C THR A 737 14.55 55.81 -28.45
N ALA A 738 14.16 57.08 -28.63
CA ALA A 738 13.36 57.84 -27.66
C ALA A 738 11.96 57.22 -27.43
N GLN A 739 11.36 56.70 -28.50
CA GLN A 739 10.05 56.06 -28.43
C GLN A 739 10.15 54.68 -27.78
N VAL A 740 11.21 53.90 -28.09
CA VAL A 740 11.49 52.61 -27.41
C VAL A 740 11.68 52.81 -25.91
N ALA A 741 12.44 53.83 -25.50
CA ALA A 741 12.63 54.15 -24.09
C ALA A 741 11.32 54.53 -23.37
N ALA A 742 10.48 55.35 -24.02
CA ALA A 742 9.18 55.74 -23.47
C ALA A 742 8.24 54.53 -23.33
N MET A 743 8.24 53.62 -24.31
CA MET A 743 7.43 52.39 -24.27
C MET A 743 7.87 51.45 -23.13
N LEU A 744 9.18 51.30 -22.91
CA LEU A 744 9.70 50.48 -21.80
C LEU A 744 9.28 51.00 -20.42
N LEU A 745 9.38 52.32 -20.19
CA LEU A 745 8.96 52.92 -18.91
C LEU A 745 7.46 52.77 -18.66
N ARG A 746 6.65 52.87 -19.71
CA ARG A 746 5.20 52.74 -19.63
C ARG A 746 4.77 51.28 -19.45
N GLY A 747 5.40 50.35 -20.16
CA GLY A 747 5.04 48.93 -20.18
C GLY A 747 5.57 48.11 -19.01
N MET A 748 6.59 48.61 -18.28
CA MET A 748 7.19 47.90 -17.13
C MET A 748 7.16 48.75 -15.85
N PRO A 749 6.00 48.92 -15.20
CA PRO A 749 5.90 49.65 -13.93
C PRO A 749 6.67 48.91 -12.84
N GLY A 750 7.82 49.46 -12.41
CA GLY A 750 8.74 48.80 -11.48
C GLY A 750 10.14 48.51 -12.06
N LEU A 751 10.40 48.98 -13.28
CA LEU A 751 11.70 48.87 -13.92
C LEU A 751 12.80 49.58 -13.10
N THR A 752 13.72 48.80 -12.54
CA THR A 752 14.84 49.33 -11.75
C THR A 752 16.00 49.77 -12.64
N ALA A 753 16.87 50.62 -12.10
CA ALA A 753 18.15 50.95 -12.75
C ALA A 753 18.99 49.71 -13.06
N GLY A 754 18.98 48.69 -12.20
CA GLY A 754 19.70 47.42 -12.41
C GLY A 754 19.18 46.64 -13.60
N THR A 755 17.86 46.52 -13.68
CA THR A 755 17.21 45.86 -14.82
C THR A 755 17.46 46.62 -16.13
N LEU A 756 17.42 47.96 -16.11
CA LEU A 756 17.73 48.79 -17.26
C LEU A 756 19.16 48.61 -17.78
N VAL A 757 20.15 48.63 -16.89
CA VAL A 757 21.55 48.39 -17.27
C VAL A 757 21.69 47.02 -17.93
N ARG A 758 21.07 45.98 -17.36
CA ARG A 758 21.09 44.63 -17.96
C ARG A 758 20.40 44.58 -19.32
N ILE A 759 19.23 45.21 -19.49
CA ILE A 759 18.53 45.27 -20.78
C ILE A 759 19.41 45.95 -21.84
N ILE A 760 20.07 47.07 -21.49
CA ILE A 760 20.96 47.81 -22.39
C ILE A 760 22.20 46.96 -22.76
N SER A 761 22.78 46.25 -21.79
CA SER A 761 23.91 45.35 -22.05
C SER A 761 23.55 44.20 -23.00
N GLU A 762 22.34 43.66 -22.88
CA GLU A 762 21.82 42.58 -23.74
C GLU A 762 21.28 43.08 -25.09
N LEU A 763 20.98 44.37 -25.21
CA LEU A 763 20.56 44.99 -26.48
C LEU A 763 21.67 44.93 -27.53
N ARG A 764 22.93 45.14 -27.13
CA ARG A 764 24.09 45.11 -28.04
C ARG A 764 24.26 43.75 -28.75
N PRO A 765 24.35 42.60 -28.05
CA PRO A 765 24.44 41.31 -28.72
C PRO A 765 23.19 40.99 -29.54
N ALA A 766 21.99 41.43 -29.12
CA ALA A 766 20.77 41.24 -29.90
C ALA A 766 20.78 42.02 -31.22
N LEU A 767 21.22 43.28 -31.22
CA LEU A 767 21.39 44.11 -32.43
C LEU A 767 22.47 43.54 -33.35
N ALA A 768 23.57 43.03 -32.78
CA ALA A 768 24.63 42.37 -33.54
C ALA A 768 24.12 41.11 -34.27
N GLY A 769 23.28 40.31 -33.59
CA GLY A 769 22.64 39.13 -34.20
C GLY A 769 21.57 39.44 -35.26
N LEU A 770 21.18 40.72 -35.41
CA LEU A 770 20.30 41.22 -36.47
C LEU A 770 21.07 42.00 -37.55
N ASP A 771 22.40 41.86 -37.59
CA ASP A 771 23.30 42.51 -38.55
C ASP A 771 23.20 44.05 -38.59
N VAL A 772 22.85 44.67 -37.45
CA VAL A 772 22.79 46.14 -37.35
C VAL A 772 24.19 46.75 -37.32
N PRO A 773 24.49 47.74 -38.19
CA PRO A 773 25.76 48.45 -38.14
C PRO A 773 25.95 49.18 -36.80
N ASP A 774 27.11 49.03 -36.18
CA ASP A 774 27.48 49.70 -34.93
C ASP A 774 26.46 49.49 -33.78
N PRO A 775 26.23 48.24 -33.33
CA PRO A 775 25.24 47.92 -32.31
C PRO A 775 25.55 48.59 -30.95
N GLY A 776 26.82 48.90 -30.70
CA GLY A 776 27.27 49.61 -29.51
C GLY A 776 26.75 51.05 -29.45
N ARG A 777 26.76 51.76 -30.58
CA ARG A 777 26.21 53.12 -30.67
C ARG A 777 24.72 53.16 -30.36
N HIS A 778 23.94 52.23 -30.91
CA HIS A 778 22.49 52.16 -30.66
C HIS A 778 22.16 51.85 -29.19
N ALA A 779 22.89 50.92 -28.57
CA ALA A 779 22.73 50.65 -27.14
C ALA A 779 23.11 51.88 -26.27
N LEU A 780 24.17 52.59 -26.64
CA LEU A 780 24.59 53.81 -25.95
C LEU A 780 23.59 54.96 -26.13
N GLU A 781 22.95 55.07 -27.29
CA GLU A 781 21.90 56.04 -27.53
C GLU A 781 20.67 55.79 -26.65
N LEU A 782 20.30 54.52 -26.47
CA LEU A 782 19.22 54.15 -25.55
C LEU A 782 19.58 54.49 -24.10
N ALA A 783 20.80 54.20 -23.67
CA ALA A 783 21.31 54.58 -22.35
C ALA A 783 21.28 56.10 -22.13
N ARG A 784 21.74 56.88 -23.13
CA ARG A 784 21.71 58.35 -23.10
C ARG A 784 20.29 58.90 -23.01
N THR A 785 19.35 58.25 -23.68
CA THR A 785 17.93 58.62 -23.65
C THR A 785 17.37 58.44 -22.23
N PHE A 786 17.60 57.30 -21.58
CA PHE A 786 17.19 57.09 -20.19
C PHE A 786 17.90 58.04 -19.21
N ALA A 787 19.18 58.36 -19.45
CA ALA A 787 19.94 59.27 -18.61
C ALA A 787 19.48 60.74 -18.69
N ARG A 788 18.64 61.08 -19.67
CA ARG A 788 18.01 62.40 -19.84
C ARG A 788 16.58 62.46 -19.26
N MET A 789 16.04 61.35 -18.80
CA MET A 789 14.69 61.28 -18.22
C MET A 789 14.72 61.52 -16.71
N ASP A 790 13.80 62.36 -16.23
CA ASP A 790 13.70 62.73 -14.82
C ASP A 790 13.39 61.52 -13.94
N GLY A 791 14.04 61.45 -12.76
CA GLY A 791 13.88 60.35 -11.80
C GLY A 791 14.64 59.05 -12.12
N VAL A 792 15.09 58.84 -13.36
CA VAL A 792 15.83 57.63 -13.78
C VAL A 792 17.35 57.85 -13.79
N ALA A 793 17.80 59.08 -14.07
CA ALA A 793 19.20 59.39 -14.35
C ALA A 793 20.18 59.13 -13.19
N SER A 794 19.84 59.48 -11.95
CA SER A 794 20.73 59.30 -10.80
C SER A 794 20.89 57.83 -10.39
N PRO A 795 19.81 57.04 -10.23
CA PRO A 795 19.90 55.60 -9.98
C PRO A 795 20.62 54.83 -11.11
N LEU A 796 20.38 55.19 -12.37
CA LEU A 796 21.00 54.54 -13.53
C LEU A 796 22.52 54.75 -13.55
N ARG A 797 23.01 55.97 -13.24
CA ARG A 797 24.45 56.26 -13.17
C ARG A 797 25.14 55.47 -12.05
N GLY A 798 24.52 55.42 -10.86
CA GLY A 798 25.07 54.66 -9.73
C GLY A 798 25.19 53.17 -10.05
N GLN A 799 24.12 52.58 -10.59
CA GLN A 799 24.08 51.17 -10.93
C GLN A 799 24.99 50.79 -12.12
N ALA A 800 25.10 51.65 -13.14
CA ALA A 800 26.00 51.44 -14.26
C ALA A 800 27.47 51.47 -13.79
N ALA A 801 27.79 52.36 -12.84
CA ALA A 801 29.12 52.43 -12.24
C ALA A 801 29.41 51.20 -11.35
N ASP A 802 28.44 50.76 -10.53
CA ASP A 802 28.57 49.53 -9.73
C ASP A 802 28.78 48.29 -10.64
N THR A 803 28.00 48.17 -11.72
CA THR A 803 28.13 47.07 -12.70
C THR A 803 29.48 47.08 -13.41
N ALA A 804 29.97 48.27 -13.80
CA ALA A 804 31.29 48.41 -14.42
C ALA A 804 32.42 48.03 -13.44
N VAL A 805 32.29 48.35 -12.16
CA VAL A 805 33.25 47.92 -11.12
C VAL A 805 33.21 46.42 -10.90
N ASP A 806 32.03 45.80 -10.87
CA ASP A 806 31.90 44.36 -10.73
C ASP A 806 32.49 43.62 -11.94
N GLU A 807 32.28 44.13 -13.15
CA GLU A 807 32.85 43.59 -14.39
C GLU A 807 34.38 43.75 -14.43
N ILE A 808 34.92 44.92 -14.06
CA ILE A 808 36.36 45.14 -13.89
C ILE A 808 36.93 44.18 -12.83
N GLY A 809 36.21 43.97 -11.73
CA GLY A 809 36.59 43.03 -10.67
C GLY A 809 36.57 41.57 -11.11
N PHE A 810 35.60 41.18 -11.94
CA PHE A 810 35.53 39.86 -12.57
C PHE A 810 36.71 39.64 -13.53
N TRP A 811 36.99 40.60 -14.42
CA TRP A 811 38.12 40.51 -15.35
C TRP A 811 39.46 40.49 -14.64
N LEU A 812 39.64 41.26 -13.56
CA LEU A 812 40.82 41.19 -12.71
C LEU A 812 41.01 39.80 -12.09
N LYS A 813 39.94 39.20 -11.55
CA LYS A 813 39.99 37.83 -11.00
C LYS A 813 40.25 36.79 -12.08
N LEU A 814 39.67 36.94 -13.27
CA LEU A 814 39.90 36.04 -14.39
C LEU A 814 41.36 36.13 -14.84
N ILE A 815 41.90 37.34 -15.00
CA ILE A 815 43.32 37.59 -15.31
C ILE A 815 44.23 36.97 -14.24
N ASP A 816 43.92 37.14 -12.96
CA ASP A 816 44.69 36.53 -11.86
C ASP A 816 44.59 35.00 -11.83
N ALA A 817 43.44 34.41 -12.23
CA ALA A 817 43.23 32.96 -12.28
C ALA A 817 43.85 32.31 -13.53
N THR A 818 43.90 33.01 -14.67
CA THR A 818 44.56 32.54 -15.90
C THR A 818 46.07 32.80 -15.89
N ALA A 819 46.56 33.65 -14.99
CA ALA A 819 47.98 33.90 -14.76
C ALA A 819 48.52 32.96 -13.66
N ALA A 820 48.49 31.64 -13.91
CA ALA A 820 49.36 30.72 -13.18
C ALA A 820 50.78 30.83 -13.77
N PRO A 821 51.86 30.78 -12.96
CA PRO A 821 53.21 30.72 -13.48
C PRO A 821 53.42 29.31 -14.02
N ASP A 822 53.24 29.13 -15.33
CA ASP A 822 53.78 28.00 -16.06
C ASP A 822 54.88 28.53 -16.97
N GLU A 823 56.06 27.91 -16.91
CA GLU A 823 57.36 28.45 -17.35
C GLU A 823 57.50 28.75 -18.85
N ASP A 824 56.44 28.70 -19.67
CA ASP A 824 56.63 28.76 -21.13
C ASP A 824 55.46 29.34 -21.96
N SER A 825 54.69 30.31 -21.46
CA SER A 825 53.74 31.02 -22.34
C SER A 825 53.61 32.53 -22.10
N ASP A 826 53.91 33.29 -23.17
CA ASP A 826 53.73 34.73 -23.33
C ASP A 826 52.25 35.15 -23.20
N VAL A 827 51.78 35.38 -21.97
CA VAL A 827 50.65 36.28 -21.74
C VAL A 827 51.19 37.62 -21.21
N LEU A 828 51.45 38.51 -22.18
CA LEU A 828 51.92 39.89 -22.00
C LEU A 828 50.88 40.78 -21.29
N ILE A 829 50.70 40.62 -19.98
CA ILE A 829 50.19 41.70 -19.14
C ILE A 829 51.25 41.99 -18.09
N GLY A 830 52.14 42.93 -18.41
CA GLY A 830 53.22 43.36 -17.52
C GLY A 830 52.69 43.81 -16.16
N GLU A 831 53.52 43.65 -15.12
CA GLU A 831 53.19 43.94 -13.73
C GLU A 831 52.65 45.37 -13.53
N ASP A 832 53.12 46.33 -14.35
CA ASP A 832 52.62 47.71 -14.42
C ASP A 832 51.18 47.83 -14.91
N THR A 833 50.77 47.00 -15.87
CA THR A 833 49.39 46.98 -16.40
C THR A 833 48.46 46.33 -15.36
N ARG A 834 48.92 45.30 -14.67
CA ARG A 834 48.20 44.68 -13.54
C ARG A 834 48.02 45.67 -12.38
N ALA A 835 49.09 46.37 -12.00
CA ALA A 835 49.05 47.43 -11.00
C ALA A 835 48.22 48.63 -11.47
N GLY A 836 48.19 48.93 -12.77
CA GLY A 836 47.35 49.95 -13.40
C GLY A 836 45.86 49.62 -13.29
N LEU A 837 45.44 48.42 -13.70
CA LEU A 837 44.06 47.95 -13.62
C LEU A 837 43.58 47.85 -12.16
N LYS A 838 44.42 47.38 -11.24
CA LYS A 838 44.11 47.37 -9.81
C LYS A 838 43.95 48.78 -9.25
N ARG A 839 44.82 49.73 -9.62
CA ARG A 839 44.69 51.15 -9.25
C ARG A 839 43.41 51.77 -9.81
N ILE A 840 43.06 51.49 -11.07
CA ILE A 840 41.82 51.97 -11.70
C ILE A 840 40.60 51.37 -10.99
N SER A 841 40.59 50.07 -10.70
CA SER A 841 39.54 49.41 -9.92
C SER A 841 39.39 50.01 -8.53
N ASP A 842 40.49 50.13 -7.77
CA ASP A 842 40.50 50.69 -6.41
C ASP A 842 40.08 52.16 -6.40
N TRP A 843 40.51 52.93 -7.39
CA TRP A 843 40.13 54.34 -7.55
C TRP A 843 38.65 54.48 -7.92
N THR A 844 38.15 53.66 -8.83
CA THR A 844 36.73 53.63 -9.24
C THR A 844 35.84 53.19 -8.08
N GLN A 845 36.25 52.20 -7.29
CA GLN A 845 35.57 51.79 -6.05
C GLN A 845 35.56 52.90 -4.99
N ARG A 846 36.65 53.66 -4.85
CA ARG A 846 36.71 54.82 -3.94
C ARG A 846 35.81 55.96 -4.42
N LEU A 847 35.78 56.25 -5.72
CA LEU A 847 34.89 57.23 -6.33
C LEU A 847 33.42 56.85 -6.17
N LEU A 848 33.08 55.57 -6.34
CA LEU A 848 31.74 55.03 -6.08
C LEU A 848 31.34 55.11 -4.61
N LYS A 849 32.27 54.80 -3.68
CA LYS A 849 32.03 54.99 -2.24
C LYS A 849 31.86 56.47 -1.87
N ALA A 850 32.56 57.38 -2.56
CA ALA A 850 32.45 58.82 -2.36
C ALA A 850 31.22 59.44 -3.04
N SER A 851 30.70 58.82 -4.10
CA SER A 851 29.50 59.26 -4.82
C SER A 851 28.19 58.69 -4.25
N LYS A 852 28.26 57.70 -3.34
CA LYS A 852 27.13 57.29 -2.50
C LYS A 852 26.71 58.49 -1.65
N PRO A 853 25.48 59.02 -1.80
CA PRO A 853 24.97 59.99 -0.86
C PRO A 853 24.99 59.36 0.53
N GLY A 854 25.67 60.00 1.47
CA GLY A 854 25.60 59.62 2.88
C GLY A 854 24.14 59.48 3.30
N ARG A 855 23.88 58.47 4.14
CA ARG A 855 22.62 58.26 4.87
C ARG A 855 21.88 59.58 5.07
N TRP A 856 20.75 59.75 4.40
CA TRP A 856 19.77 60.73 4.86
C TRP A 856 19.42 60.37 6.31
N PRO A 857 19.69 61.24 7.28
CA PRO A 857 19.16 61.07 8.61
C PRO A 857 17.64 61.17 8.49
N ILE A 858 16.95 60.16 9.00
CA ILE A 858 15.58 60.34 9.47
C ILE A 858 15.63 61.47 10.51
N GLY A 859 15.04 62.62 10.19
CA GLY A 859 15.19 63.83 11.00
C GLY A 859 14.15 64.91 10.73
N ARG A 860 12.94 64.66 11.26
CA ARG A 860 11.92 65.61 11.77
C ARG A 860 11.24 66.61 10.82
N GLN A 861 9.92 66.41 10.75
CA GLN A 861 8.83 67.42 10.79
C GLN A 861 9.24 68.90 10.78
N SER A 862 8.82 69.60 9.71
CA SER A 862 7.89 70.73 9.78
C SER A 862 7.22 70.90 8.42
#